data_AF-A0A074RKQ6-F1
#
_entry.id   AF-A0A074RKQ6-F1
#
_cell.length_a   1.000
_cell.length_b   1.000
_cell.length_c   1.000
_cell.angle_alpha   90.00
_cell.angle_beta   90.00
_cell.angle_gamma   90.00
#
_symmetry.space_group_name_H-M   'P 1'
#
loop_
_entity.id
_entity.type
_entity.pdbx_description
1 polymer ?
#
loop_
_entity_poly.entity_id
_entity_poly.type
_entity_poly.pdbx_seq_one_letter_code
_entity_poly.pdbx_strand_id
1 'polypeptide(L)'
;MLQLLLIVPLLGALALLPFSAGSQNAGLNSEVRMKQVALFASLVNFIISMVLWAQFDSSVSHYQFQEEFTQISFCHLHLGIDGISLYFVLLTTFITPICILSNWHDIKVGLKYFLIAFLVLETLQIAVFVVLDLLLFYIFFESVLIPLFLIVGIWGASEARIRAAFLLFLYTLAGSLFMLLAIMVIYYNVGSTDFIVLSLQKISLESQKILWIGFFIAFAVKTPLFPFHIWLPRAHSEAPLAGSILLAAIILKFPVYGVMRVLLQLLPDATNYFSPLVQTIAIISLVYASLATIIQHDTKALVAYSSVAHMGVIILGLFSNTITGVEGAILLSLAHGFVSPGLFICVGGVLYNRYHTRTIAYYRGLALTMPLFTILFFLFTMANSGVPLTLNWAGEFLSLTGMWDRSPVIAVLGASGIVFSACYSFWLYNRISYGSFSPYLTVTNDVTRREFMLLISLMIPVVLLGIFPNVILDTLHISVTTLLYDISTTTSLSDIGSTGLISLSALIPIKPADDKPRRLTNLERAQFSLPKEQEEIVVGSLLGDLHARKRSLNTYLKFEQGVIHKEYLLGLYEQFKNYCSASPKIHNPKPDKRTGRVYSAIYFRTYSLPCFNKYYNLFYRDGVKIVPQNIAELLTLRSLAFWISEDGKNFKGAGLTLCTDSFTVAEVQLLREALKNNFNVNTSIHKISRANGAVCERIYIDKTSLEEIKPLLKEHMHESMLYKIGF
;
A
#
# COMPACT_ATOMS: atom_id res chain seq x y z
N MET A 1 7.82 27.82 4.73
CA MET A 1 6.76 27.84 3.68
C MET A 1 5.45 27.28 4.22
N LEU A 2 5.50 26.18 4.98
CA LEU A 2 4.32 25.59 5.63
C LEU A 2 3.66 26.56 6.62
N GLN A 3 4.44 27.32 7.40
CA GLN A 3 3.94 28.44 8.20
C GLN A 3 3.06 29.42 7.41
N LEU A 4 3.50 29.85 6.22
CA LEU A 4 2.74 30.79 5.40
C LEU A 4 1.40 30.18 4.98
N LEU A 5 1.41 28.89 4.62
CA LEU A 5 0.24 28.14 4.19
C LEU A 5 -0.81 28.03 5.32
N LEU A 6 -0.37 27.96 6.59
CA LEU A 6 -1.25 28.01 7.76
C LEU A 6 -1.69 29.43 8.14
N ILE A 7 -0.82 30.43 8.01
CA ILE A 7 -1.07 31.79 8.51
C ILE A 7 -1.92 32.63 7.53
N VAL A 8 -1.77 32.45 6.21
CA VAL A 8 -2.45 33.29 5.21
C VAL A 8 -3.98 33.27 5.32
N PRO A 9 -4.66 32.11 5.46
CA PRO A 9 -6.10 32.10 5.62
C PRO A 9 -6.54 32.76 6.95
N LEU A 10 -5.77 32.59 8.03
CA LEU A 10 -6.02 33.27 9.31
C LEU A 10 -5.88 34.79 9.18
N LEU A 11 -4.87 35.29 8.46
CA LEU A 11 -4.74 36.73 8.18
C LEU A 11 -5.92 37.23 7.34
N GLY A 12 -6.40 36.43 6.38
CA GLY A 12 -7.63 36.72 5.65
C GLY A 12 -8.84 36.82 6.57
N ALA A 13 -8.97 35.91 7.54
CA ALA A 13 -10.05 35.94 8.53
C ALA A 13 -9.96 37.17 9.45
N LEU A 14 -8.76 37.54 9.89
CA LEU A 14 -8.50 38.75 10.68
C LEU A 14 -8.83 40.02 9.87
N ALA A 15 -8.49 40.05 8.58
CA ALA A 15 -8.82 41.16 7.68
C ALA A 15 -10.34 41.37 7.50
N LEU A 16 -11.16 40.35 7.76
CA LEU A 16 -12.62 40.44 7.72
C LEU A 16 -13.22 41.00 9.02
N LEU A 17 -12.50 40.99 10.16
CA LEU A 17 -12.98 41.53 11.44
C LEU A 17 -13.38 43.01 11.43
N PRO A 18 -12.64 43.95 10.79
CA PRO A 18 -13.01 45.37 10.79
C PRO A 18 -14.30 45.69 10.02
N PHE A 19 -14.80 44.78 9.18
CA PHE A 19 -16.08 44.99 8.50
C PHE A 19 -17.25 44.90 9.49
N SER A 20 -18.17 45.87 9.44
CA SER A 20 -19.32 45.91 10.36
C SER A 20 -20.28 44.75 10.09
N ALA A 21 -20.61 44.00 11.15
CA ALA A 21 -21.29 42.71 11.05
C ALA A 21 -22.83 42.79 10.94
N GLY A 22 -23.43 43.99 10.95
CA GLY A 22 -24.87 44.07 11.25
C GLY A 22 -25.59 45.38 10.98
N SER A 23 -25.17 46.18 10.00
CA SER A 23 -26.06 47.25 9.52
C SER A 23 -26.87 46.72 8.34
N GLN A 24 -28.20 46.77 8.40
CA GLN A 24 -29.07 46.59 7.23
C GLN A 24 -28.75 47.60 6.10
N ASN A 25 -27.91 48.61 6.38
CA ASN A 25 -27.32 49.57 5.44
C ASN A 25 -25.83 49.30 5.15
N ALA A 26 -25.32 48.09 5.33
CA ALA A 26 -24.05 47.69 4.75
C ALA A 26 -24.24 47.64 3.23
N GLY A 27 -23.88 48.73 2.54
CA GLY A 27 -24.10 48.83 1.09
C GLY A 27 -23.48 47.63 0.35
N LEU A 28 -24.07 47.22 -0.78
CA LEU A 28 -23.63 46.12 -1.65
C LEU A 28 -22.10 46.05 -1.86
N ASN A 29 -21.43 47.20 -1.85
CA ASN A 29 -19.98 47.32 -1.97
C ASN A 29 -19.20 46.68 -0.81
N SER A 30 -19.70 46.69 0.43
CA SER A 30 -19.00 46.08 1.56
C SER A 30 -19.09 44.55 1.54
N GLU A 31 -20.23 43.98 1.13
CA GLU A 31 -20.39 42.54 0.95
C GLU A 31 -19.49 41.98 -0.14
N VAL A 32 -19.42 42.68 -1.28
CA VAL A 32 -18.53 42.30 -2.38
C VAL A 32 -17.07 42.38 -1.94
N ARG A 33 -16.67 43.42 -1.20
CA ARG A 33 -15.31 43.52 -0.64
C ARG A 33 -14.98 42.38 0.32
N MET A 34 -15.90 42.00 1.21
CA MET A 34 -15.69 40.85 2.11
C MET A 34 -15.45 39.55 1.33
N LYS A 35 -16.26 39.29 0.30
CA LYS A 35 -16.09 38.11 -0.56
C LYS A 35 -14.78 38.16 -1.34
N GLN A 36 -14.38 39.33 -1.85
CA GLN A 36 -13.11 39.54 -2.55
C GLN A 36 -11.90 39.32 -1.63
N VAL A 37 -11.93 39.79 -0.38
CA VAL A 37 -10.86 39.57 0.59
C VAL A 37 -10.71 38.08 0.89
N ALA A 38 -11.80 37.37 1.15
CA ALA A 38 -11.77 35.93 1.41
C ALA A 38 -11.26 35.14 0.18
N LEU A 39 -11.77 35.48 -1.00
CA LEU A 39 -11.33 34.87 -2.25
C LEU A 39 -9.83 35.11 -2.50
N PHE A 40 -9.37 36.35 -2.33
CA PHE A 40 -7.96 36.71 -2.50
C PHE A 40 -7.07 35.92 -1.53
N ALA A 41 -7.43 35.84 -0.24
CA ALA A 41 -6.68 35.05 0.74
C ALA A 41 -6.57 33.56 0.33
N SER A 42 -7.69 32.94 -0.08
CA SER A 42 -7.71 31.54 -0.53
C SER A 42 -6.91 31.32 -1.82
N LEU A 43 -6.95 32.26 -2.78
CA LEU A 43 -6.17 32.18 -4.02
C LEU A 43 -4.67 32.34 -3.77
N VAL A 44 -4.27 33.25 -2.86
CA VAL A 44 -2.87 33.38 -2.44
C VAL A 44 -2.40 32.07 -1.79
N ASN A 45 -3.23 31.46 -0.94
CA ASN A 45 -2.91 30.19 -0.31
C ASN A 45 -2.75 29.06 -1.33
N PHE A 46 -3.61 28.99 -2.34
CA PHE A 46 -3.48 28.07 -3.46
C PHE A 46 -2.17 28.29 -4.24
N ILE A 47 -1.80 29.54 -4.53
CA ILE A 47 -0.53 29.84 -5.20
C ILE A 47 0.67 29.36 -4.37
N ILE A 48 0.65 29.57 -3.04
CA ILE A 48 1.71 29.08 -2.14
C ILE A 48 1.81 27.56 -2.21
N SER A 49 0.69 26.85 -2.21
CA SER A 49 0.69 25.38 -2.33
C SER A 49 1.27 24.90 -3.67
N MET A 50 1.02 25.61 -4.77
CA MET A 50 1.59 25.31 -6.08
C MET A 50 3.11 25.56 -6.14
N VAL A 51 3.59 26.63 -5.50
CA VAL A 51 5.04 26.88 -5.35
C VAL A 51 5.70 25.77 -4.54
N LEU A 52 5.02 25.31 -3.49
CA LEU A 52 5.49 24.20 -2.68
C LEU A 52 5.55 22.89 -3.47
N TRP A 53 4.59 22.62 -4.36
CA TRP A 53 4.67 21.49 -5.29
C TRP A 53 5.84 21.61 -6.26
N ALA A 54 6.08 22.79 -6.82
CA ALA A 54 7.19 23.02 -7.76
C ALA A 54 8.59 22.88 -7.12
N GLN A 55 8.70 23.07 -5.80
CA GLN A 55 9.94 22.93 -5.04
C GLN A 55 10.12 21.55 -4.41
N PHE A 56 9.12 20.67 -4.50
CA PHE A 56 9.15 19.35 -3.87
C PHE A 56 10.06 18.39 -4.64
N ASP A 57 10.96 17.71 -3.93
CA ASP A 57 11.85 16.69 -4.52
C ASP A 57 11.21 15.30 -4.41
N SER A 58 10.77 14.72 -5.53
CA SER A 58 10.15 13.40 -5.53
C SER A 58 11.12 12.25 -5.26
N SER A 59 12.43 12.48 -5.27
CA SER A 59 13.45 11.42 -5.14
C SER A 59 13.75 11.01 -3.69
N VAL A 60 13.23 11.75 -2.71
CA VAL A 60 13.54 11.57 -1.28
C VAL A 60 12.32 11.04 -0.52
N SER A 61 12.53 10.07 0.38
CA SER A 61 11.47 9.47 1.22
C SER A 61 11.22 10.19 2.54
N HIS A 62 12.14 11.04 2.99
CA HIS A 62 11.99 11.80 4.24
C HIS A 62 11.04 12.99 4.09
N TYR A 63 10.50 13.47 5.21
CA TYR A 63 9.69 14.69 5.25
C TYR A 63 10.51 15.91 4.79
N GLN A 64 9.89 16.75 3.98
CA GLN A 64 10.45 17.98 3.43
C GLN A 64 9.77 19.20 4.05
N PHE A 65 10.42 20.36 3.91
CA PHE A 65 9.98 21.63 4.48
C PHE A 65 9.73 21.57 6.00
N GLN A 66 10.52 20.78 6.70
CA GLN A 66 10.37 20.54 8.14
C GLN A 66 10.55 21.83 8.96
N GLU A 67 9.61 22.12 9.85
CA GLU A 67 9.66 23.26 10.76
C GLU A 67 9.31 22.76 12.17
N GLU A 68 10.25 22.92 13.11
CA GLU A 68 10.11 22.48 14.51
C GLU A 68 10.03 23.66 15.47
N PHE A 69 9.03 23.65 16.35
CA PHE A 69 8.88 24.64 17.42
C PHE A 69 8.97 23.97 18.78
N THR A 70 10.15 24.03 19.39
CA THR A 70 10.47 23.39 20.69
C THR A 70 10.15 24.26 21.90
N GLN A 71 9.78 25.54 21.70
CA GLN A 71 9.54 26.50 22.78
C GLN A 71 8.18 26.34 23.48
N ILE A 72 7.29 25.51 22.95
CA ILE A 72 5.97 25.27 23.51
C ILE A 72 6.07 24.13 24.53
N SER A 73 5.92 24.45 25.81
CA SER A 73 6.12 23.49 26.93
C SER A 73 5.13 22.34 26.97
N PHE A 74 3.97 22.47 26.34
CA PHE A 74 2.90 21.46 26.37
C PHE A 74 2.90 20.50 25.17
N CYS A 75 3.57 20.86 24.06
CA CYS A 75 3.58 20.04 22.85
C CYS A 75 4.70 20.47 21.88
N HIS A 76 5.37 19.49 21.28
CA HIS A 76 6.33 19.70 20.20
C HIS A 76 5.57 19.93 18.88
N LEU A 77 5.41 21.19 18.47
CA LEU A 77 4.80 21.50 17.18
C LEU A 77 5.80 21.20 16.07
N HIS A 78 5.62 20.04 15.44
CA HIS A 78 6.43 19.56 14.34
C HIS A 78 5.59 19.55 13.06
N LEU A 79 6.06 20.28 12.05
CA LEU A 79 5.42 20.38 10.73
C LEU A 79 6.34 19.81 9.66
N GLY A 80 5.76 19.13 8.67
CA GLY A 80 6.48 18.63 7.50
C GLY A 80 5.54 18.00 6.49
N ILE A 81 6.03 17.80 5.27
CA ILE A 81 5.25 17.21 4.19
C ILE A 81 6.04 16.14 3.45
N ASP A 82 5.36 15.15 2.91
CA ASP A 82 5.90 14.20 1.95
C ASP A 82 5.00 14.15 0.69
N GLY A 83 5.24 13.18 -0.19
CA GLY A 83 4.46 13.01 -1.41
C GLY A 83 2.95 12.80 -1.17
N ILE A 84 2.57 12.13 -0.08
CA ILE A 84 1.16 11.85 0.25
C ILE A 84 0.47 13.12 0.75
N SER A 85 1.07 13.79 1.73
CA SER A 85 0.54 15.02 2.31
C SER A 85 0.39 16.14 1.28
N LEU A 86 1.34 16.23 0.35
CA LEU A 86 1.40 17.26 -0.69
C LEU A 86 0.09 17.37 -1.48
N TYR A 87 -0.43 16.26 -2.01
CA TYR A 87 -1.63 16.30 -2.84
C TYR A 87 -2.90 16.60 -2.07
N PHE A 88 -2.99 16.19 -0.79
CA PHE A 88 -4.13 16.57 0.03
C PHE A 88 -4.10 18.06 0.41
N VAL A 89 -2.92 18.65 0.61
CA VAL A 89 -2.76 20.11 0.78
C VAL A 89 -3.13 20.85 -0.51
N LEU A 90 -2.66 20.39 -1.67
CA LEU A 90 -3.03 20.96 -2.97
C LEU A 90 -4.53 20.88 -3.23
N LEU A 91 -5.16 19.74 -2.96
CA LEU A 91 -6.61 19.57 -3.10
C LEU A 91 -7.37 20.50 -2.16
N THR A 92 -6.92 20.64 -0.91
CA THR A 92 -7.57 21.49 0.09
C THR A 92 -7.57 22.95 -0.35
N THR A 93 -6.40 23.48 -0.71
CA THR A 93 -6.24 24.87 -1.15
C THR A 93 -6.87 25.14 -2.52
N PHE A 94 -7.03 24.12 -3.37
CA PHE A 94 -7.76 24.26 -4.64
C PHE A 94 -9.28 24.36 -4.45
N ILE A 95 -9.84 23.61 -3.50
CA ILE A 95 -11.29 23.55 -3.28
C ILE A 95 -11.81 24.76 -2.48
N THR A 96 -11.01 25.35 -1.60
CA THR A 96 -11.41 26.51 -0.79
C THR A 96 -11.88 27.73 -1.60
N PRO A 97 -11.20 28.19 -2.67
CA PRO A 97 -11.72 29.27 -3.52
C PRO A 97 -13.00 28.88 -4.26
N ILE A 98 -13.14 27.61 -4.65
CA ILE A 98 -14.36 27.08 -5.31
C ILE A 98 -15.55 27.13 -4.34
N CYS A 99 -15.35 26.76 -3.07
CA CYS A 99 -16.36 26.88 -2.02
C CYS A 99 -16.84 28.33 -1.87
N ILE A 100 -15.92 29.28 -1.76
CA ILE A 100 -16.24 30.71 -1.61
C ILE A 100 -16.99 31.23 -2.84
N LEU A 101 -16.51 30.93 -4.05
CA LEU A 101 -17.14 31.35 -5.30
C LEU A 101 -18.52 30.71 -5.53
N SER A 102 -18.73 29.47 -5.05
CA SER A 102 -20.00 28.77 -5.25
C SER A 102 -21.18 29.45 -4.56
N ASN A 103 -20.97 30.14 -3.42
CA ASN A 103 -22.02 30.79 -2.63
C ASN A 103 -22.06 32.32 -2.81
N TRP A 104 -21.62 32.82 -3.97
CA TRP A 104 -21.48 34.26 -4.18
C TRP A 104 -22.79 35.06 -3.99
N HIS A 105 -23.95 34.46 -4.27
CA HIS A 105 -25.25 35.12 -4.14
C HIS A 105 -26.19 34.47 -3.10
N ASP A 106 -25.84 33.30 -2.59
CA ASP A 106 -26.78 32.45 -1.85
C ASP A 106 -26.89 32.81 -0.37
N ILE A 107 -25.80 33.31 0.23
CA ILE A 107 -25.74 33.67 1.66
C ILE A 107 -26.14 35.13 1.87
N LYS A 108 -27.32 35.34 2.44
CA LYS A 108 -27.88 36.67 2.75
C LYS A 108 -27.70 37.11 4.21
N VAL A 109 -27.56 36.16 5.13
CA VAL A 109 -27.47 36.44 6.58
C VAL A 109 -26.14 35.95 7.12
N GLY A 110 -25.44 36.79 7.88
CA GLY A 110 -24.21 36.41 8.57
C GLY A 110 -23.02 36.12 7.64
N LEU A 111 -22.95 36.74 6.46
CA LEU A 111 -21.88 36.52 5.47
C LEU A 111 -20.46 36.62 6.07
N LYS A 112 -20.23 37.60 6.95
CA LYS A 112 -18.94 37.79 7.63
C LYS A 112 -18.51 36.53 8.39
N TYR A 113 -19.40 35.99 9.22
CA TYR A 113 -19.12 34.81 10.04
C TYR A 113 -18.95 33.56 9.17
N PHE A 114 -19.71 33.44 8.09
CA PHE A 114 -19.56 32.38 7.11
C PHE A 114 -18.16 32.38 6.48
N LEU A 115 -17.69 33.53 5.99
CA LEU A 115 -16.37 33.65 5.36
C LEU A 115 -15.22 33.41 6.35
N ILE A 116 -15.33 33.94 7.58
CA ILE A 116 -14.37 33.67 8.65
C ILE A 116 -14.31 32.18 8.96
N ALA A 117 -15.48 31.51 9.07
CA ALA A 117 -15.53 30.08 9.34
C ALA A 117 -14.83 29.26 8.24
N PHE A 118 -15.01 29.61 6.96
CA PHE A 118 -14.33 28.91 5.85
C PHE A 118 -12.81 29.10 5.83
N LEU A 119 -12.31 30.31 6.11
CA LEU A 119 -10.86 30.57 6.14
C LEU A 119 -10.17 29.93 7.37
N VAL A 120 -10.83 29.93 8.52
CA VAL A 120 -10.36 29.19 9.70
C VAL A 120 -10.36 27.70 9.40
N LEU A 121 -11.43 27.19 8.78
CA LEU A 121 -11.56 25.79 8.40
C LEU A 121 -10.47 25.36 7.42
N GLU A 122 -10.12 26.19 6.43
CA GLU A 122 -9.00 25.94 5.51
C GLU A 122 -7.68 25.72 6.25
N THR A 123 -7.37 26.57 7.24
CA THR A 123 -6.15 26.44 8.05
C THR A 123 -6.14 25.12 8.83
N LEU A 124 -7.25 24.82 9.50
CA LEU A 124 -7.36 23.60 10.31
C LEU A 124 -7.26 22.34 9.44
N GLN A 125 -7.80 22.38 8.22
CA GLN A 125 -7.73 21.26 7.28
C GLN A 125 -6.31 21.00 6.79
N ILE A 126 -5.59 22.06 6.44
CA ILE A 126 -4.18 21.96 6.06
C ILE A 126 -3.36 21.39 7.21
N ALA A 127 -3.59 21.86 8.44
CA ALA A 127 -2.84 21.41 9.60
C ALA A 127 -2.92 19.89 9.81
N VAL A 128 -4.07 19.26 9.52
CA VAL A 128 -4.22 17.79 9.58
C VAL A 128 -3.22 17.05 8.69
N PHE A 129 -2.89 17.60 7.51
CA PHE A 129 -2.00 16.93 6.56
C PHE A 129 -0.51 17.26 6.77
N VAL A 130 -0.21 18.35 7.47
CA VAL A 130 1.16 18.88 7.63
C VAL A 130 1.77 18.56 9.00
N VAL A 131 0.95 18.30 10.00
CA VAL A 131 1.42 18.03 11.36
C VAL A 131 2.04 16.63 11.45
N LEU A 132 3.23 16.57 12.05
CA LEU A 132 4.01 15.36 12.30
C LEU A 132 3.96 14.87 13.76
N ASP A 133 3.03 15.38 14.56
CA ASP A 133 2.76 14.90 15.91
C ASP A 133 1.35 14.28 16.00
N LEU A 134 1.25 13.08 16.59
CA LEU A 134 0.01 12.29 16.64
C LEU A 134 -1.08 12.94 17.51
N LEU A 135 -0.73 13.64 18.59
CA LEU A 135 -1.69 14.34 19.44
C LEU A 135 -2.20 15.61 18.75
N LEU A 136 -1.31 16.38 18.13
CA LEU A 136 -1.71 17.54 17.33
C LEU A 136 -2.55 17.12 16.12
N PHE A 137 -2.20 16.00 15.46
CA PHE A 137 -3.01 15.41 14.41
C PHE A 137 -4.44 15.19 14.89
N TYR A 138 -4.64 14.59 16.08
CA TYR A 138 -5.96 14.43 16.69
C TYR A 138 -6.68 15.76 16.93
N ILE A 139 -5.98 16.74 17.51
CA ILE A 139 -6.56 18.05 17.85
C ILE A 139 -7.05 18.74 16.57
N PHE A 140 -6.25 18.77 15.51
CA PHE A 140 -6.66 19.36 14.23
C PHE A 140 -7.77 18.55 13.56
N PHE A 141 -7.67 17.22 13.60
CA PHE A 141 -8.66 16.29 13.03
C PHE A 141 -10.06 16.47 13.64
N GLU A 142 -10.15 16.80 14.92
CA GLU A 142 -11.42 17.07 15.61
C GLU A 142 -11.84 18.55 15.58
N SER A 143 -10.90 19.49 15.65
CA SER A 143 -11.22 20.93 15.64
C SER A 143 -11.96 21.37 14.36
N VAL A 144 -11.71 20.71 13.22
CA VAL A 144 -12.41 20.92 11.95
C VAL A 144 -13.94 20.71 12.08
N LEU A 145 -14.39 19.88 13.01
CA LEU A 145 -15.82 19.63 13.25
C LEU A 145 -16.53 20.86 13.81
N ILE A 146 -15.84 21.75 14.54
CA ILE A 146 -16.47 22.92 15.17
C ILE A 146 -16.95 23.92 14.12
N PRO A 147 -16.10 24.45 13.20
CA PRO A 147 -16.60 25.32 12.13
C PRO A 147 -17.63 24.62 11.25
N LEU A 148 -17.46 23.33 10.97
CA LEU A 148 -18.38 22.56 10.13
C LEU A 148 -19.77 22.40 10.77
N PHE A 149 -19.82 22.15 12.08
CA PHE A 149 -21.05 22.13 12.86
C PHE A 149 -21.80 23.46 12.76
N LEU A 150 -21.07 24.59 12.87
CA LEU A 150 -21.65 25.92 12.70
C LEU A 150 -22.13 26.17 11.26
N ILE A 151 -21.35 25.75 10.25
CA ILE A 151 -21.70 25.90 8.84
C ILE A 151 -23.02 25.17 8.52
N VAL A 152 -23.15 23.92 8.96
CA VAL A 152 -24.37 23.12 8.72
C VAL A 152 -25.53 23.62 9.57
N GLY A 153 -25.30 23.94 10.85
CA GLY A 153 -26.36 24.33 11.78
C GLY A 153 -26.99 25.69 11.50
N ILE A 154 -26.18 26.69 11.11
CA ILE A 154 -26.65 28.08 10.90
C ILE A 154 -27.13 28.28 9.45
N TRP A 155 -26.35 27.82 8.46
CA TRP A 155 -26.62 28.08 7.03
C TRP A 155 -27.19 26.86 6.28
N GLY A 156 -27.57 25.80 6.98
CA GLY A 156 -28.26 24.64 6.37
C GLY A 156 -29.65 24.97 5.82
N ALA A 157 -30.11 24.14 4.88
CA ALA A 157 -31.28 24.42 4.03
C ALA A 157 -32.63 24.30 4.75
N SER A 158 -32.89 23.22 5.48
CA SER A 158 -34.18 22.99 6.16
C SER A 158 -34.08 23.03 7.67
N GLU A 159 -35.22 22.97 8.38
CA GLU A 159 -35.27 22.89 9.85
C GLU A 159 -34.54 21.65 10.40
N ALA A 160 -34.44 20.58 9.61
CA ALA A 160 -33.70 19.38 9.98
C ALA A 160 -32.18 19.60 10.06
N ARG A 161 -31.67 20.77 9.65
CA ARG A 161 -30.25 21.14 9.72
C ARG A 161 -29.66 21.04 11.12
N ILE A 162 -30.43 21.35 12.16
CA ILE A 162 -29.95 21.27 13.55
C ILE A 162 -29.69 19.80 13.90
N ARG A 163 -30.64 18.91 13.59
CA ARG A 163 -30.49 17.47 13.78
C ARG A 163 -29.32 16.93 12.96
N ALA A 164 -29.15 17.37 11.71
CA ALA A 164 -28.04 16.95 10.86
C ALA A 164 -26.68 17.41 11.40
N ALA A 165 -26.58 18.65 11.91
CA ALA A 165 -25.37 19.17 12.52
C ALA A 165 -25.00 18.41 13.80
N PHE A 166 -25.96 18.15 14.69
CA PHE A 166 -25.72 17.31 15.88
C PHE A 166 -25.36 15.88 15.52
N LEU A 167 -26.01 15.29 14.51
CA LEU A 167 -25.68 13.96 14.03
C LEU A 167 -24.25 13.93 13.51
N LEU A 168 -23.86 14.88 12.65
CA LEU A 168 -22.49 15.01 12.17
C LEU A 168 -21.50 15.09 13.33
N PHE A 169 -21.69 16.05 14.25
CA PHE A 169 -20.75 16.32 15.34
C PHE A 169 -20.64 15.16 16.34
N LEU A 170 -21.77 14.73 16.92
CA LEU A 170 -21.78 13.71 17.97
C LEU A 170 -21.36 12.34 17.45
N TYR A 171 -21.77 11.99 16.22
CA TYR A 171 -21.46 10.69 15.64
C TYR A 171 -19.96 10.56 15.35
N THR A 172 -19.34 11.60 14.78
CA THR A 172 -17.90 11.57 14.52
C THR A 172 -17.08 11.72 15.79
N LEU A 173 -17.53 12.53 16.75
CA LEU A 173 -16.86 12.70 18.05
C LEU A 173 -16.87 11.40 18.86
N ALA A 174 -17.99 10.66 18.86
CA ALA A 174 -18.07 9.38 19.56
C ALA A 174 -17.03 8.37 19.06
N GLY A 175 -16.78 8.34 17.75
CA GLY A 175 -15.72 7.51 17.16
C GLY A 175 -14.32 7.99 17.52
N SER A 176 -14.06 9.30 17.47
CA SER A 176 -12.74 9.87 17.73
C SER A 176 -12.28 9.73 19.18
N LEU A 177 -13.18 9.68 20.16
CA LEU A 177 -12.80 9.45 21.56
C LEU A 177 -11.99 8.16 21.78
N PHE A 178 -12.28 7.09 21.02
CA PHE A 178 -11.48 5.86 21.07
C PHE A 178 -10.06 6.05 20.51
N MET A 179 -9.92 6.89 19.49
CA MET A 179 -8.62 7.29 18.95
C MET A 179 -7.82 8.08 19.99
N LEU A 180 -8.45 9.00 20.73
CA LEU A 180 -7.77 9.73 21.81
C LEU A 180 -7.22 8.80 22.88
N LEU A 181 -7.99 7.79 23.31
CA LEU A 181 -7.54 6.80 24.29
C LEU A 181 -6.32 6.03 23.78
N ALA A 182 -6.32 5.62 22.50
CA ALA A 182 -5.17 4.95 21.89
C ALA A 182 -3.91 5.83 21.87
N ILE A 183 -4.05 7.12 21.55
CA ILE A 183 -2.96 8.10 21.57
C ILE A 183 -2.38 8.27 22.98
N MET A 184 -3.24 8.34 24.01
CA MET A 184 -2.80 8.46 25.40
C MET A 184 -2.01 7.21 25.85
N VAL A 185 -2.43 6.02 25.44
CA VAL A 185 -1.69 4.78 25.73
C VAL A 185 -0.33 4.76 25.03
N ILE A 186 -0.27 5.20 23.77
CA ILE A 186 1.00 5.35 23.04
C ILE A 186 1.92 6.33 23.75
N TYR A 187 1.41 7.51 24.13
CA TYR A 187 2.19 8.52 24.84
C TYR A 187 2.70 8.01 26.19
N TYR A 188 1.87 7.28 26.94
CA TYR A 188 2.29 6.68 28.21
C TYR A 188 3.42 5.65 28.04
N ASN A 189 3.38 4.84 26.98
CA ASN A 189 4.36 3.78 26.74
C ASN A 189 5.67 4.29 26.12
N VAL A 190 5.58 5.24 25.18
CA VAL A 190 6.73 5.73 24.40
C VAL A 190 7.32 7.02 24.99
N GLY A 191 6.51 7.84 25.67
CA GLY A 191 6.90 9.15 26.18
C GLY A 191 6.94 10.26 25.12
N SER A 192 6.56 9.98 23.87
CA SER A 192 6.49 10.95 22.77
C SER A 192 5.34 10.63 21.82
N THR A 193 4.83 11.66 21.15
CA THR A 193 3.78 11.59 20.12
C THR A 193 4.26 11.95 18.72
N ASP A 194 5.55 12.28 18.55
CA ASP A 194 6.12 12.61 17.25
C ASP A 194 6.17 11.37 16.33
N PHE A 195 5.68 11.50 15.10
CA PHE A 195 5.59 10.37 14.14
C PHE A 195 6.97 9.78 13.83
N ILE A 196 8.02 10.60 13.79
CA ILE A 196 9.38 10.10 13.52
C ILE A 196 9.87 9.25 14.69
N VAL A 197 9.75 9.74 15.93
CA VAL A 197 10.11 8.93 17.12
C VAL A 197 9.26 7.67 17.21
N LEU A 198 7.96 7.76 16.97
CA LEU A 198 7.04 6.62 17.01
C LEU A 198 7.38 5.55 15.96
N SER A 199 7.81 5.94 14.76
CA SER A 199 8.21 5.00 13.71
C SER A 199 9.45 4.14 14.05
N LEU A 200 10.27 4.59 15.00
CA LEU A 200 11.48 3.88 15.45
C LEU A 200 11.19 2.88 16.57
N GLN A 201 10.02 2.96 17.22
CA GLN A 201 9.67 2.13 18.36
C GLN A 201 8.95 0.85 17.91
N LYS A 202 9.26 -0.26 18.57
CA LYS A 202 8.59 -1.54 18.34
C LYS A 202 7.48 -1.75 19.37
N ILE A 203 6.24 -1.78 18.92
CA ILE A 203 5.07 -2.08 19.75
C ILE A 203 4.76 -3.57 19.62
N SER A 204 4.51 -4.27 20.74
CA SER A 204 4.14 -5.69 20.72
C SER A 204 2.81 -5.93 19.99
N LEU A 205 2.66 -7.06 19.32
CA LEU A 205 1.46 -7.38 18.51
C LEU A 205 0.15 -7.28 19.30
N GLU A 206 0.12 -7.79 20.54
CA GLU A 206 -1.11 -7.73 21.37
C GLU A 206 -1.50 -6.29 21.71
N SER A 207 -0.52 -5.43 22.02
CA SER A 207 -0.76 -4.00 22.21
C SER A 207 -1.18 -3.33 20.90
N GLN A 208 -0.53 -3.67 19.77
CA GLN A 208 -0.90 -3.14 18.46
C GLN A 208 -2.36 -3.47 18.12
N LYS A 209 -2.85 -4.70 18.39
CA LYS A 209 -4.23 -5.09 18.11
C LYS A 209 -5.25 -4.18 18.81
N ILE A 210 -5.02 -3.87 20.09
CA ILE A 210 -5.91 -3.00 20.88
C ILE A 210 -5.87 -1.56 20.37
N LEU A 211 -4.67 -1.02 20.17
CA LEU A 211 -4.47 0.34 19.65
C LEU A 211 -5.11 0.49 18.26
N TRP A 212 -4.91 -0.51 17.40
CA TRP A 212 -5.41 -0.53 16.04
C TRP A 212 -6.94 -0.44 16.00
N ILE A 213 -7.66 -1.17 16.86
CA ILE A 213 -9.13 -1.09 16.96
C ILE A 213 -9.57 0.33 17.34
N GLY A 214 -8.88 0.97 18.30
CA GLY A 214 -9.19 2.34 18.73
C GLY A 214 -9.09 3.36 17.59
N PHE A 215 -8.02 3.30 16.79
CA PHE A 215 -7.87 4.13 15.59
C PHE A 215 -8.85 3.75 14.48
N PHE A 216 -9.04 2.46 14.22
CA PHE A 216 -9.91 1.98 13.15
C PHE A 216 -11.36 2.41 13.33
N ILE A 217 -11.91 2.40 14.55
CA ILE A 217 -13.28 2.88 14.81
C ILE A 217 -13.43 4.35 14.40
N ALA A 218 -12.49 5.21 14.80
CA ALA A 218 -12.53 6.63 14.45
C ALA A 218 -12.45 6.85 12.92
N PHE A 219 -11.55 6.14 12.24
CA PHE A 219 -11.39 6.24 10.80
C PHE A 219 -12.56 5.63 10.03
N ALA A 220 -13.12 4.50 10.49
CA ALA A 220 -14.28 3.85 9.88
C ALA A 220 -15.54 4.73 9.96
N VAL A 221 -15.73 5.44 11.07
CA VAL A 221 -16.82 6.41 11.23
C VAL A 221 -16.67 7.57 10.25
N LYS A 222 -15.45 8.12 10.06
CA LYS A 222 -15.24 9.25 9.14
C LYS A 222 -15.11 8.85 7.66
N THR A 223 -14.75 7.60 7.31
CA THR A 223 -14.76 7.03 5.93
C THR A 223 -16.12 6.49 5.48
N PRO A 224 -17.19 6.87 6.19
CA PRO A 224 -18.45 6.12 6.36
C PRO A 224 -18.44 4.64 5.92
N LEU A 225 -17.67 3.79 6.59
CA LEU A 225 -17.77 2.33 6.38
C LEU A 225 -19.04 1.78 7.04
N PHE A 226 -19.58 0.67 6.53
CA PHE A 226 -20.66 -0.09 7.18
C PHE A 226 -20.18 -0.62 8.55
N PRO A 227 -20.95 -0.46 9.65
CA PRO A 227 -22.30 0.11 9.75
C PRO A 227 -22.36 1.64 10.04
N PHE A 228 -21.22 2.32 10.05
CA PHE A 228 -21.04 3.71 10.49
C PHE A 228 -21.31 4.83 9.45
N HIS A 229 -22.15 4.59 8.44
CA HIS A 229 -22.30 5.51 7.30
C HIS A 229 -23.49 6.48 7.38
N ILE A 230 -24.39 6.33 8.35
CA ILE A 230 -25.72 6.99 8.38
C ILE A 230 -25.63 8.51 8.45
N TRP A 231 -24.58 9.05 9.07
CA TRP A 231 -24.42 10.51 9.25
C TRP A 231 -24.18 11.24 7.93
N LEU A 232 -23.45 10.62 6.99
CA LEU A 232 -22.95 11.30 5.79
C LEU A 232 -24.09 11.76 4.85
N PRO A 233 -25.05 10.90 4.44
CA PRO A 233 -26.12 11.34 3.54
C PRO A 233 -27.00 12.44 4.13
N ARG A 234 -27.25 12.39 5.45
CA ARG A 234 -28.04 13.39 6.16
C ARG A 234 -27.30 14.71 6.35
N ALA A 235 -25.99 14.67 6.58
CA ALA A 235 -25.18 15.88 6.66
C ALA A 235 -25.14 16.59 5.29
N HIS A 236 -24.93 15.86 4.20
CA HIS A 236 -24.91 16.43 2.86
C HIS A 236 -26.26 16.97 2.38
N SER A 237 -27.37 16.29 2.70
CA SER A 237 -28.68 16.76 2.27
C SER A 237 -28.95 18.17 2.80
N GLU A 238 -28.64 18.41 4.08
CA GLU A 238 -28.94 19.65 4.78
C GLU A 238 -27.85 20.72 4.71
N ALA A 239 -26.61 20.35 4.44
CA ALA A 239 -25.51 21.30 4.34
C ALA A 239 -25.73 22.33 3.21
N PRO A 240 -25.27 23.59 3.42
CA PRO A 240 -25.16 24.56 2.33
C PRO A 240 -24.23 24.03 1.23
N LEU A 241 -24.29 24.65 0.04
CA LEU A 241 -23.52 24.19 -1.12
C LEU A 241 -22.02 24.07 -0.84
N ALA A 242 -21.38 25.11 -0.29
CA ALA A 242 -19.95 25.03 0.04
C ALA A 242 -19.65 24.01 1.14
N GLY A 243 -20.56 23.86 2.11
CA GLY A 243 -20.42 22.83 3.14
C GLY A 243 -20.40 21.43 2.52
N SER A 244 -21.29 21.17 1.57
CA SER A 244 -21.34 19.88 0.85
C SER A 244 -20.10 19.63 0.00
N ILE A 245 -19.63 20.65 -0.73
CA ILE A 245 -18.40 20.58 -1.53
C ILE A 245 -17.22 20.22 -0.63
N LEU A 246 -17.02 20.93 0.47
CA LEU A 246 -15.89 20.74 1.37
C LEU A 246 -15.96 19.39 2.11
N LEU A 247 -17.15 18.97 2.55
CA LEU A 247 -17.35 17.67 3.19
C LEU A 247 -16.97 16.52 2.26
N ALA A 248 -17.41 16.59 1.00
CA ALA A 248 -17.11 15.58 -0.01
C ALA A 248 -15.64 15.60 -0.44
N ALA A 249 -15.09 16.80 -0.64
CA ALA A 249 -13.77 17.00 -1.20
C ALA A 249 -12.65 16.63 -0.23
N ILE A 250 -12.75 17.05 1.03
CA ILE A 250 -11.61 17.05 1.97
C ILE A 250 -11.90 16.19 3.21
N ILE A 251 -13.07 16.34 3.85
CA ILE A 251 -13.33 15.66 5.14
C ILE A 251 -13.28 14.14 5.02
N LEU A 252 -13.81 13.59 3.92
CA LEU A 252 -13.73 12.16 3.63
C LEU A 252 -12.28 11.65 3.43
N LYS A 253 -11.32 12.54 3.18
CA LYS A 253 -9.91 12.18 2.91
C LYS A 253 -9.05 12.21 4.17
N PHE A 254 -9.50 12.87 5.24
CA PHE A 254 -8.84 12.85 6.54
C PHE A 254 -8.62 11.44 7.08
N PRO A 255 -9.64 10.57 7.17
CA PRO A 255 -9.42 9.22 7.68
C PRO A 255 -8.64 8.35 6.68
N VAL A 256 -8.71 8.61 5.37
CA VAL A 256 -7.84 7.94 4.38
C VAL A 256 -6.37 8.25 4.66
N TYR A 257 -6.04 9.52 4.88
CA TYR A 257 -4.72 9.95 5.30
C TYR A 257 -4.32 9.37 6.68
N GLY A 258 -5.25 9.36 7.64
CA GLY A 258 -5.05 8.75 8.95
C GLY A 258 -4.79 7.25 8.90
N VAL A 259 -5.48 6.51 8.03
CA VAL A 259 -5.22 5.08 7.79
C VAL A 259 -3.79 4.88 7.28
N MET A 260 -3.34 5.68 6.29
CA MET A 260 -1.97 5.57 5.77
C MET A 260 -0.92 5.88 6.83
N ARG A 261 -1.07 6.99 7.56
CA ARG A 261 -0.07 7.45 8.54
C ARG A 261 -0.05 6.68 9.84
N VAL A 262 -1.22 6.26 10.32
CA VAL A 262 -1.34 5.68 11.65
C VAL A 262 -1.50 4.17 11.56
N LEU A 263 -2.42 3.65 10.75
CA LEU A 263 -2.62 2.20 10.71
C LEU A 263 -1.50 1.50 9.94
N LEU A 264 -1.23 1.92 8.70
CA LEU A 264 -0.24 1.24 7.85
C LEU A 264 1.19 1.46 8.36
N GLN A 265 1.56 2.71 8.67
CA GLN A 265 2.93 3.06 9.03
C GLN A 265 3.29 2.76 10.51
N LEU A 266 2.39 3.00 11.48
CA LEU A 266 2.70 2.82 12.91
C LEU A 266 2.31 1.44 13.46
N LEU A 267 1.28 0.79 12.90
CA LEU A 267 0.74 -0.48 13.40
C LEU A 267 0.69 -1.57 12.30
N PRO A 268 1.83 -1.90 11.65
CA PRO A 268 1.85 -2.78 10.48
C PRO A 268 1.42 -4.23 10.78
N ASP A 269 1.82 -4.81 11.92
CA ASP A 269 1.53 -6.21 12.23
C ASP A 269 0.04 -6.43 12.50
N ALA A 270 -0.58 -5.51 13.26
CA ALA A 270 -2.02 -5.52 13.50
C ALA A 270 -2.81 -5.24 12.21
N THR A 271 -2.30 -4.35 11.34
CA THR A 271 -2.89 -4.09 10.03
C THR A 271 -2.92 -5.37 9.17
N ASN A 272 -1.84 -6.14 9.14
CA ASN A 272 -1.82 -7.42 8.43
C ASN A 272 -2.86 -8.40 8.98
N TYR A 273 -2.97 -8.49 10.31
CA TYR A 273 -3.95 -9.35 10.99
C TYR A 273 -5.41 -8.96 10.69
N PHE A 274 -5.75 -7.67 10.76
CA PHE A 274 -7.12 -7.18 10.54
C PHE A 274 -7.47 -6.88 9.08
N SER A 275 -6.51 -6.96 8.15
CA SER A 275 -6.74 -6.67 6.72
C SER A 275 -7.96 -7.42 6.13
N PRO A 276 -8.16 -8.73 6.36
CA PRO A 276 -9.36 -9.44 5.87
C PRO A 276 -10.68 -8.86 6.42
N LEU A 277 -10.70 -8.43 7.68
CA LEU A 277 -11.87 -7.80 8.29
C LEU A 277 -12.19 -6.48 7.60
N VAL A 278 -11.18 -5.63 7.37
CA VAL A 278 -11.38 -4.34 6.72
C VAL A 278 -11.85 -4.53 5.27
N GLN A 279 -11.26 -5.48 4.55
CA GLN A 279 -11.66 -5.79 3.17
C GLN A 279 -13.12 -6.27 3.08
N THR A 280 -13.58 -7.11 4.01
CA THR A 280 -14.99 -7.55 4.05
C THR A 280 -15.94 -6.39 4.37
N ILE A 281 -15.60 -5.54 5.34
CA ILE A 281 -16.37 -4.33 5.67
C ILE A 281 -16.44 -3.39 4.45
N ALA A 282 -15.32 -3.20 3.74
CA ALA A 282 -15.25 -2.32 2.58
C ALA A 282 -16.12 -2.83 1.42
N ILE A 283 -16.13 -4.14 1.14
CA ILE A 283 -17.04 -4.74 0.14
C ILE A 283 -18.50 -4.55 0.54
N ILE A 284 -18.86 -4.84 1.80
CA ILE A 284 -20.23 -4.67 2.27
C ILE A 284 -20.66 -3.22 2.13
N SER A 285 -19.78 -2.28 2.50
CA SER A 285 -20.02 -0.83 2.36
C SER A 285 -20.25 -0.44 0.91
N LEU A 286 -19.39 -0.93 -0.01
CA LEU A 286 -19.48 -0.69 -1.44
C LEU A 286 -20.83 -1.17 -2.00
N VAL A 287 -21.18 -2.44 -1.77
CA VAL A 287 -22.41 -3.04 -2.31
C VAL A 287 -23.65 -2.40 -1.68
N TYR A 288 -23.66 -2.25 -0.36
CA TYR A 288 -24.79 -1.65 0.35
C TYR A 288 -25.03 -0.20 -0.10
N ALA A 289 -23.99 0.63 -0.11
CA ALA A 289 -24.12 2.03 -0.52
C ALA A 289 -24.61 2.12 -1.96
N SER A 290 -24.05 1.30 -2.85
CA SER A 290 -24.46 1.26 -4.25
C SER A 290 -25.93 0.88 -4.43
N LEU A 291 -26.44 -0.13 -3.72
CA LEU A 291 -27.87 -0.48 -3.77
C LEU A 291 -28.75 0.61 -3.12
N ALA A 292 -28.27 1.20 -2.03
CA ALA A 292 -28.97 2.28 -1.34
C ALA A 292 -29.11 3.54 -2.21
N THR A 293 -28.14 3.85 -3.09
CA THR A 293 -28.22 5.00 -4.02
C THR A 293 -29.44 4.93 -4.93
N ILE A 294 -29.75 3.74 -5.48
CA ILE A 294 -30.81 3.55 -6.49
C ILE A 294 -32.20 3.85 -5.91
N ILE A 295 -32.37 3.63 -4.61
CA ILE A 295 -33.64 3.82 -3.91
C ILE A 295 -33.82 5.29 -3.47
N GLN A 296 -32.76 6.11 -3.48
CA GLN A 296 -32.85 7.48 -3.01
C GLN A 296 -33.75 8.34 -3.91
N HIS A 297 -34.58 9.16 -3.27
CA HIS A 297 -35.45 10.13 -3.94
C HIS A 297 -34.86 11.56 -3.97
N ASP A 298 -33.86 11.85 -3.14
CA ASP A 298 -33.19 13.15 -3.06
C ASP A 298 -31.88 13.12 -3.85
N THR A 299 -31.70 14.09 -4.76
CA THR A 299 -30.50 14.24 -5.58
C THR A 299 -29.21 14.39 -4.78
N LYS A 300 -29.21 15.16 -3.67
CA LYS A 300 -28.01 15.36 -2.84
C LYS A 300 -27.68 14.09 -2.04
N ALA A 301 -28.71 13.42 -1.51
CA ALA A 301 -28.51 12.18 -0.77
C ALA A 301 -27.94 11.08 -1.68
N LEU A 302 -28.41 10.99 -2.94
CA LEU A 302 -27.88 10.04 -3.91
C LEU A 302 -26.38 10.25 -4.16
N VAL A 303 -25.93 11.49 -4.41
CA VAL A 303 -24.51 11.83 -4.58
C VAL A 303 -23.69 11.56 -3.30
N ALA A 304 -24.31 11.71 -2.12
CA ALA A 304 -23.65 11.35 -0.86
C ALA A 304 -23.45 9.84 -0.71
N TYR A 305 -24.44 9.02 -1.08
CA TYR A 305 -24.29 7.55 -1.07
C TYR A 305 -23.31 7.05 -2.13
N SER A 306 -23.23 7.69 -3.31
CA SER A 306 -22.20 7.35 -4.29
C SER A 306 -20.80 7.62 -3.74
N SER A 307 -20.63 8.68 -2.94
CA SER A 307 -19.38 8.98 -2.24
C SER A 307 -18.97 7.85 -1.28
N VAL A 308 -19.92 7.27 -0.54
CA VAL A 308 -19.68 6.09 0.33
C VAL A 308 -19.18 4.88 -0.47
N ALA A 309 -19.75 4.64 -1.65
CA ALA A 309 -19.32 3.54 -2.52
C ALA A 309 -17.84 3.70 -2.95
N HIS A 310 -17.44 4.88 -3.43
CA HIS A 310 -16.04 5.13 -3.82
C HIS A 310 -15.08 5.06 -2.62
N MET A 311 -15.48 5.51 -1.42
CA MET A 311 -14.65 5.34 -0.21
C MET A 311 -14.40 3.86 0.12
N GLY A 312 -15.37 2.99 -0.15
CA GLY A 312 -15.20 1.54 -0.03
C GLY A 312 -14.08 1.00 -0.94
N VAL A 313 -14.01 1.46 -2.20
CA VAL A 313 -12.95 1.08 -3.14
C VAL A 313 -11.59 1.60 -2.70
N ILE A 314 -11.51 2.84 -2.20
CA ILE A 314 -10.28 3.43 -1.65
C ILE A 314 -9.73 2.56 -0.52
N ILE A 315 -10.57 2.18 0.44
CA ILE A 315 -10.16 1.32 1.56
C ILE A 315 -9.69 -0.06 1.06
N LEU A 316 -10.34 -0.65 0.05
CA LEU A 316 -9.85 -1.90 -0.56
C LEU A 316 -8.45 -1.75 -1.15
N GLY A 317 -8.18 -0.64 -1.84
CA GLY A 317 -6.86 -0.35 -2.41
C GLY A 317 -5.78 -0.16 -1.33
N LEU A 318 -6.06 0.59 -0.25
CA LEU A 318 -5.12 0.79 0.84
C LEU A 318 -4.74 -0.51 1.56
N PHE A 319 -5.71 -1.39 1.80
CA PHE A 319 -5.49 -2.66 2.49
C PHE A 319 -5.07 -3.82 1.56
N SER A 320 -4.65 -3.51 0.33
CA SER A 320 -4.09 -4.51 -0.60
C SER A 320 -2.65 -4.92 -0.27
N ASN A 321 -1.90 -4.08 0.46
CA ASN A 321 -0.44 -4.21 0.68
C ASN A 321 0.35 -4.34 -0.64
N THR A 322 -0.02 -3.52 -1.64
CA THR A 322 0.68 -3.41 -2.93
C THR A 322 0.89 -1.95 -3.28
N ILE A 323 1.99 -1.62 -3.96
CA ILE A 323 2.27 -0.24 -4.39
C ILE A 323 1.15 0.26 -5.29
N THR A 324 0.77 -0.55 -6.28
CA THR A 324 -0.29 -0.22 -7.26
C THR A 324 -1.63 0.03 -6.59
N GLY A 325 -1.99 -0.77 -5.58
CA GLY A 325 -3.25 -0.61 -4.87
C GLY A 325 -3.32 0.66 -4.03
N VAL A 326 -2.24 1.00 -3.31
CA VAL A 326 -2.15 2.20 -2.48
C VAL A 326 -2.08 3.46 -3.34
N GLU A 327 -1.28 3.46 -4.42
CA GLU A 327 -1.26 4.55 -5.40
C GLU A 327 -2.63 4.78 -6.02
N GLY A 328 -3.33 3.70 -6.42
CA GLY A 328 -4.70 3.77 -6.92
C GLY A 328 -5.68 4.38 -5.91
N ALA A 329 -5.55 4.02 -4.63
CA ALA A 329 -6.42 4.53 -3.58
C ALA A 329 -6.23 6.03 -3.34
N ILE A 330 -4.99 6.52 -3.40
CA ILE A 330 -4.68 7.96 -3.31
C ILE A 330 -5.23 8.67 -4.55
N LEU A 331 -4.99 8.14 -5.75
CA LEU A 331 -5.54 8.71 -6.98
C LEU A 331 -7.06 8.79 -6.96
N LEU A 332 -7.76 7.73 -6.55
CA LEU A 332 -9.22 7.71 -6.45
C LEU A 332 -9.73 8.70 -5.39
N SER A 333 -9.00 8.84 -4.29
CA SER A 333 -9.30 9.87 -3.27
C SER A 333 -9.25 11.27 -3.86
N LEU A 334 -8.21 11.60 -4.62
CA LEU A 334 -8.07 12.89 -5.30
C LEU A 334 -9.15 13.06 -6.38
N ALA A 335 -9.40 12.03 -7.19
CA ALA A 335 -10.42 12.02 -8.24
C ALA A 335 -11.82 12.32 -7.69
N HIS A 336 -12.22 11.58 -6.65
CA HIS A 336 -13.45 11.83 -5.92
C HIS A 336 -13.48 13.24 -5.32
N GLY A 337 -12.33 13.77 -4.91
CA GLY A 337 -12.11 15.15 -4.48
C GLY A 337 -12.44 16.23 -5.51
N PHE A 338 -12.43 15.91 -6.80
CA PHE A 338 -12.83 16.83 -7.87
C PHE A 338 -14.23 16.54 -8.41
N VAL A 339 -14.56 15.26 -8.63
CA VAL A 339 -15.82 14.83 -9.26
C VAL A 339 -17.02 15.05 -8.35
N SER A 340 -16.93 14.66 -7.07
CA SER A 340 -18.06 14.76 -6.14
C SER A 340 -18.47 16.22 -5.88
N PRO A 341 -17.53 17.17 -5.65
CA PRO A 341 -17.83 18.61 -5.69
C PRO A 341 -18.54 19.09 -6.96
N GLY A 342 -18.11 18.62 -8.13
CA GLY A 342 -18.75 18.97 -9.40
C GLY A 342 -20.22 18.51 -9.45
N LEU A 343 -20.49 17.29 -8.99
CA LEU A 343 -21.86 16.79 -8.85
C LEU A 343 -22.67 17.59 -7.83
N PHE A 344 -22.10 17.93 -6.67
CA PHE A 344 -22.76 18.78 -5.67
C PHE A 344 -23.07 20.19 -6.19
N ILE A 345 -22.19 20.79 -7.01
CA ILE A 345 -22.48 22.06 -7.70
C ILE A 345 -23.63 21.88 -8.68
N CYS A 346 -23.67 20.78 -9.44
CA CYS A 346 -24.76 20.50 -10.37
C CYS A 346 -26.11 20.38 -9.65
N VAL A 347 -26.22 19.49 -8.66
CA VAL A 347 -27.50 19.18 -8.01
C VAL A 347 -27.88 20.18 -6.91
N GLY A 348 -26.91 20.60 -6.10
CA GLY A 348 -27.12 21.43 -4.92
C GLY A 348 -26.93 22.92 -5.14
N GLY A 349 -26.28 23.32 -6.24
CA GLY A 349 -26.12 24.70 -6.65
C GLY A 349 -27.04 25.03 -7.82
N VAL A 350 -26.75 24.48 -9.00
CA VAL A 350 -27.44 24.85 -10.24
C VAL A 350 -28.93 24.51 -10.20
N LEU A 351 -29.28 23.24 -9.94
CA LEU A 351 -30.69 22.80 -9.91
C LEU A 351 -31.44 23.39 -8.71
N TYR A 352 -30.86 23.29 -7.52
CA TYR A 352 -31.51 23.76 -6.29
C TYR A 352 -31.73 25.28 -6.28
N ASN A 353 -30.82 26.09 -6.83
CA ASN A 353 -31.01 27.54 -6.87
C ASN A 353 -32.08 27.98 -7.87
N ARG A 354 -32.36 27.18 -8.91
CA ARG A 354 -33.39 27.48 -9.92
C ARG A 354 -34.78 27.02 -9.49
N TYR A 355 -34.88 25.84 -8.88
CA TYR A 355 -36.15 25.17 -8.64
C TYR A 355 -36.48 24.96 -7.16
N HIS A 356 -35.53 25.19 -6.25
CA HIS A 356 -35.68 25.01 -4.80
C HIS A 356 -36.24 23.66 -4.37
N THR A 357 -36.07 22.63 -5.20
CA THR A 357 -36.47 21.26 -4.93
C THR A 357 -35.30 20.31 -5.13
N ARG A 358 -35.25 19.25 -4.32
CA ARG A 358 -34.21 18.21 -4.38
C ARG A 358 -34.75 16.86 -4.85
N THR A 359 -36.06 16.76 -5.04
CA THR A 359 -36.73 15.49 -5.30
C THR A 359 -36.63 15.13 -6.77
N ILE A 360 -36.09 13.95 -7.05
CA ILE A 360 -35.78 13.47 -8.42
C ILE A 360 -37.04 13.39 -9.28
N ALA A 361 -38.19 13.07 -8.68
CA ALA A 361 -39.46 12.88 -9.39
C ALA A 361 -39.96 14.13 -10.14
N TYR A 362 -39.59 15.34 -9.72
CA TYR A 362 -39.99 16.57 -10.42
C TYR A 362 -39.07 16.93 -11.59
N TYR A 363 -37.86 16.38 -11.64
CA TYR A 363 -36.89 16.65 -12.70
C TYR A 363 -37.12 15.74 -13.91
N ARG A 364 -37.33 16.35 -15.08
CA ARG A 364 -37.41 15.64 -16.37
C ARG A 364 -37.20 16.61 -17.54
N GLY A 365 -36.48 16.16 -18.56
CA GLY A 365 -36.34 16.89 -19.83
C GLY A 365 -35.51 18.18 -19.76
N LEU A 366 -34.53 18.27 -18.85
CA LEU A 366 -33.68 19.48 -18.72
C LEU A 366 -32.80 19.73 -19.95
N ALA A 367 -32.55 18.74 -20.81
CA ALA A 367 -31.78 18.92 -22.04
C ALA A 367 -32.42 19.94 -23.00
N LEU A 368 -33.73 20.14 -22.90
CA LEU A 368 -34.48 21.09 -23.74
C LEU A 368 -34.29 22.54 -23.30
N THR A 369 -34.12 22.79 -22.00
CA THR A 369 -34.05 24.15 -21.43
C THR A 369 -32.63 24.55 -21.04
N MET A 370 -31.81 23.61 -20.61
CA MET A 370 -30.46 23.84 -20.08
C MET A 370 -29.43 22.88 -20.71
N PRO A 371 -29.17 23.00 -22.04
CA PRO A 371 -28.28 22.06 -22.74
C PRO A 371 -26.84 22.08 -22.21
N LEU A 372 -26.27 23.24 -21.88
CA LEU A 372 -24.88 23.31 -21.38
C LEU A 372 -24.76 22.64 -20.01
N PHE A 373 -25.76 22.83 -19.13
CA PHE A 373 -25.83 22.08 -17.89
C PHE A 373 -25.83 20.57 -18.12
N THR A 374 -26.68 20.08 -19.03
CA THR A 374 -26.77 18.63 -19.28
C THR A 374 -25.49 18.03 -19.84
N ILE A 375 -24.72 18.77 -20.63
CA ILE A 375 -23.39 18.33 -21.12
C ILE A 375 -22.40 18.23 -19.95
N LEU A 376 -22.31 19.26 -19.11
CA LEU A 376 -21.39 19.26 -17.97
C LEU A 376 -21.79 18.19 -16.94
N PHE A 377 -23.08 18.06 -16.66
CA PHE A 377 -23.62 17.04 -15.76
C PHE A 377 -23.37 15.62 -16.31
N PHE A 378 -23.48 15.42 -17.62
CA PHE A 378 -23.09 14.17 -18.26
C PHE A 378 -21.61 13.85 -18.03
N LEU A 379 -20.72 14.81 -18.27
CA LEU A 379 -19.29 14.58 -18.08
C LEU A 379 -18.94 14.22 -16.62
N PHE A 380 -19.55 14.88 -15.64
CA PHE A 380 -19.32 14.55 -14.22
C PHE A 380 -19.93 13.20 -13.82
N THR A 381 -21.10 12.84 -14.34
CA THR A 381 -21.71 11.52 -14.09
C THR A 381 -20.89 10.40 -14.73
N MET A 382 -20.33 10.62 -15.93
CA MET A 382 -19.40 9.71 -16.59
C MET A 382 -18.10 9.54 -15.78
N ALA A 383 -17.53 10.65 -15.29
CA ALA A 383 -16.36 10.60 -14.43
C ALA A 383 -16.65 9.86 -13.11
N ASN A 384 -17.82 10.06 -12.51
CA ASN A 384 -18.23 9.32 -11.31
C ASN A 384 -18.40 7.83 -11.57
N SER A 385 -18.88 7.44 -12.75
CA SER A 385 -19.00 6.02 -13.14
C SER A 385 -17.68 5.32 -13.47
N GLY A 386 -16.54 6.02 -13.42
CA GLY A 386 -15.23 5.43 -13.69
C GLY A 386 -15.01 5.14 -15.18
N VAL A 387 -15.40 6.04 -16.07
CA VAL A 387 -15.16 5.88 -17.52
C VAL A 387 -13.67 6.12 -17.84
N PRO A 388 -13.06 5.34 -18.77
CA PRO A 388 -11.67 5.56 -19.17
C PRO A 388 -11.37 7.01 -19.57
N LEU A 389 -10.13 7.45 -19.41
CA LEU A 389 -9.66 8.84 -19.56
C LEU A 389 -10.07 9.80 -18.42
N THR A 390 -10.75 9.30 -17.39
CA THR A 390 -11.02 10.05 -16.16
C THR A 390 -10.13 9.57 -15.02
N LEU A 391 -9.78 10.49 -14.12
CA LEU A 391 -8.93 10.16 -12.96
C LEU A 391 -9.56 9.10 -12.05
N ASN A 392 -10.89 9.05 -11.95
CA ASN A 392 -11.62 8.03 -11.19
C ASN A 392 -11.33 6.62 -11.74
N TRP A 393 -11.37 6.44 -13.07
CA TRP A 393 -11.05 5.15 -13.69
C TRP A 393 -9.63 4.71 -13.38
N ALA A 394 -8.65 5.62 -13.50
CA ALA A 394 -7.25 5.29 -13.19
C ALA A 394 -7.08 4.83 -11.73
N GLY A 395 -7.73 5.54 -10.79
CA GLY A 395 -7.70 5.18 -9.37
C GLY A 395 -8.41 3.84 -9.07
N GLU A 396 -9.64 3.66 -9.55
CA GLU A 396 -10.41 2.42 -9.35
C GLU A 396 -9.72 1.21 -9.97
N PHE A 397 -9.19 1.36 -11.18
CA PHE A 397 -8.46 0.30 -11.86
C PHE A 397 -7.23 -0.12 -11.06
N LEU A 398 -6.38 0.84 -10.66
CA LEU A 398 -5.16 0.55 -9.89
C LEU A 398 -5.45 -0.06 -8.50
N SER A 399 -6.46 0.46 -7.79
CA SER A 399 -6.91 -0.10 -6.51
C SER A 399 -7.36 -1.55 -6.65
N LEU A 400 -8.15 -1.86 -7.68
CA LEU A 400 -8.64 -3.22 -7.92
C LEU A 400 -7.55 -4.17 -8.42
N THR A 401 -6.60 -3.69 -9.23
CA THR A 401 -5.44 -4.51 -9.65
C THR A 401 -4.54 -4.83 -8.46
N GLY A 402 -4.29 -3.87 -7.56
CA GLY A 402 -3.55 -4.15 -6.32
C GLY A 402 -4.27 -5.15 -5.42
N MET A 403 -5.60 -5.04 -5.32
CA MET A 403 -6.40 -6.02 -4.59
C MET A 403 -6.39 -7.40 -5.27
N TRP A 404 -6.35 -7.46 -6.60
CA TRP A 404 -6.28 -8.71 -7.35
C TRP A 404 -5.04 -9.52 -7.00
N ASP A 405 -3.89 -8.85 -6.90
CA ASP A 405 -2.62 -9.49 -6.49
C ASP A 405 -2.69 -10.05 -5.07
N ARG A 406 -3.48 -9.43 -4.18
CA ARG A 406 -3.65 -9.86 -2.78
C ARG A 406 -4.71 -10.95 -2.58
N SER A 407 -5.87 -10.81 -3.23
CA SER A 407 -6.99 -11.75 -3.20
C SER A 407 -7.94 -11.53 -4.39
N PRO A 408 -7.91 -12.41 -5.40
CA PRO A 408 -8.77 -12.28 -6.58
C PRO A 408 -10.27 -12.28 -6.26
N VAL A 409 -10.71 -13.01 -5.23
CA VAL A 409 -12.13 -13.10 -4.85
C VAL A 409 -12.66 -11.74 -4.39
N ILE A 410 -11.90 -11.05 -3.54
CA ILE A 410 -12.25 -9.73 -3.00
C ILE A 410 -12.21 -8.69 -4.14
N ALA A 411 -11.24 -8.81 -5.05
CA ALA A 411 -11.17 -7.94 -6.23
C ALA A 411 -12.37 -8.09 -7.18
N VAL A 412 -12.85 -9.32 -7.42
CA VAL A 412 -14.06 -9.56 -8.24
C VAL A 412 -15.30 -8.94 -7.58
N LEU A 413 -15.45 -9.10 -6.26
CA LEU A 413 -16.53 -8.47 -5.51
C LEU A 413 -16.41 -6.93 -5.53
N GLY A 414 -15.20 -6.39 -5.41
CA GLY A 414 -14.92 -4.96 -5.57
C GLY A 414 -15.26 -4.43 -6.96
N ALA A 415 -14.97 -5.20 -8.01
CA ALA A 415 -15.27 -4.84 -9.40
C ALA A 415 -16.79 -4.74 -9.67
N SER A 416 -17.64 -5.42 -8.90
CA SER A 416 -19.09 -5.22 -8.97
C SER A 416 -19.50 -3.77 -8.67
N GLY A 417 -18.70 -3.04 -7.90
CA GLY A 417 -18.89 -1.62 -7.62
C GLY A 417 -18.89 -0.75 -8.87
N ILE A 418 -18.06 -1.08 -9.87
CA ILE A 418 -18.01 -0.36 -11.16
C ILE A 418 -19.36 -0.49 -11.88
N VAL A 419 -19.90 -1.72 -11.90
CA VAL A 419 -21.20 -1.99 -12.54
C VAL A 419 -22.31 -1.21 -11.84
N PHE A 420 -22.36 -1.25 -10.51
CA PHE A 420 -23.38 -0.50 -9.78
C PHE A 420 -23.19 1.01 -9.93
N SER A 421 -21.95 1.51 -9.94
CA SER A 421 -21.62 2.93 -10.16
C SER A 421 -22.17 3.44 -11.48
N ALA A 422 -21.97 2.68 -12.56
CA ALA A 422 -22.58 2.96 -13.85
C ALA A 422 -24.11 2.95 -13.76
N CYS A 423 -24.71 1.93 -13.13
CA CYS A 423 -26.16 1.80 -13.04
C CYS A 423 -26.83 3.02 -12.39
N TYR A 424 -26.40 3.43 -11.19
CA TYR A 424 -27.05 4.56 -10.51
C TYR A 424 -26.71 5.91 -11.16
N SER A 425 -25.50 6.07 -11.72
CA SER A 425 -25.08 7.32 -12.37
C SER A 425 -25.87 7.57 -13.65
N PHE A 426 -25.99 6.55 -14.51
CA PHE A 426 -26.80 6.64 -15.74
C PHE A 426 -28.30 6.74 -15.44
N TRP A 427 -28.78 6.03 -14.41
CA TRP A 427 -30.17 6.14 -13.99
C TRP A 427 -30.52 7.59 -13.58
N LEU A 428 -29.69 8.23 -12.76
CA LEU A 428 -29.90 9.62 -12.34
C LEU A 428 -29.84 10.58 -13.55
N TYR A 429 -28.80 10.44 -14.37
CA TYR A 429 -28.61 11.30 -15.55
C TYR A 429 -29.80 11.22 -16.51
N ASN A 430 -30.27 10.01 -16.82
CA ASN A 430 -31.37 9.80 -17.73
C ASN A 430 -32.69 10.38 -17.19
N ARG A 431 -32.98 10.18 -15.89
CA ARG A 431 -34.19 10.71 -15.25
C ARG A 431 -34.26 12.24 -15.29
N ILE A 432 -33.14 12.91 -15.01
CA ILE A 432 -33.09 14.38 -14.95
C ILE A 432 -33.04 15.00 -16.35
N SER A 433 -32.21 14.47 -17.25
CA SER A 433 -31.87 15.14 -18.49
C SER A 433 -32.83 14.87 -19.64
N TYR A 434 -33.32 13.62 -19.79
CA TYR A 434 -34.12 13.19 -20.94
C TYR A 434 -35.63 13.09 -20.64
N GLY A 435 -36.41 12.91 -21.71
CA GLY A 435 -37.88 12.88 -21.69
C GLY A 435 -38.52 14.23 -22.01
N SER A 436 -39.86 14.28 -22.07
CA SER A 436 -40.54 15.57 -22.23
C SER A 436 -40.34 16.44 -20.99
N PHE A 437 -40.31 17.76 -21.19
CA PHE A 437 -40.16 18.73 -20.12
C PHE A 437 -41.22 18.53 -19.02
N SER A 438 -40.79 18.57 -17.77
CA SER A 438 -41.65 18.34 -16.61
C SER A 438 -42.71 19.45 -16.46
N PRO A 439 -43.99 19.11 -16.23
CA PRO A 439 -45.03 20.12 -16.02
C PRO A 439 -44.88 20.88 -14.70
N TYR A 440 -44.08 20.36 -13.75
CA TYR A 440 -43.86 20.97 -12.44
C TYR A 440 -42.75 22.02 -12.44
N LEU A 441 -41.99 22.15 -13.52
CA LEU A 441 -40.84 23.04 -13.62
C LEU A 441 -41.17 24.25 -14.49
N THR A 442 -40.61 25.40 -14.12
CA THR A 442 -40.64 26.60 -14.95
C THR A 442 -39.41 26.63 -15.86
N VAL A 443 -39.52 27.24 -17.04
CA VAL A 443 -38.36 27.43 -17.90
C VAL A 443 -37.44 28.46 -17.24
N THR A 444 -36.19 28.08 -17.00
CA THR A 444 -35.16 28.92 -16.37
C THR A 444 -33.94 29.05 -17.28
N ASN A 445 -33.07 30.01 -16.95
CA ASN A 445 -31.83 30.21 -17.69
C ASN A 445 -30.87 29.02 -17.48
N ASP A 446 -30.08 28.74 -18.50
CA ASP A 446 -28.99 27.76 -18.45
C ASP A 446 -27.86 28.22 -17.47
N VAL A 447 -26.75 27.49 -17.45
CA VAL A 447 -25.60 27.74 -16.59
C VAL A 447 -25.05 29.16 -16.77
N THR A 448 -24.86 29.88 -15.67
CA THR A 448 -24.23 31.21 -15.66
C THR A 448 -22.72 31.09 -15.88
N ARG A 449 -22.06 32.16 -16.33
CA ARG A 449 -20.59 32.17 -16.54
C ARG A 449 -19.81 31.72 -15.31
N ARG A 450 -20.25 32.11 -14.10
CA ARG A 450 -19.65 31.71 -12.83
C ARG A 450 -19.79 30.20 -12.60
N GLU A 451 -21.00 29.66 -12.73
CA GLU A 451 -21.25 28.22 -12.56
C GLU A 451 -20.47 27.40 -13.60
N PHE A 452 -20.38 27.88 -14.84
CA PHE A 452 -19.57 27.26 -15.89
C PHE A 452 -18.08 27.25 -15.53
N MET A 453 -17.54 28.36 -15.04
CA MET A 453 -16.14 28.45 -14.59
C MET A 453 -15.84 27.48 -13.42
N LEU A 454 -16.77 27.32 -12.48
CA LEU A 454 -16.60 26.38 -11.35
C LEU A 454 -16.61 24.91 -11.80
N LEU A 455 -17.51 24.57 -12.71
CA LEU A 455 -17.62 23.20 -13.23
C LEU A 455 -16.42 22.87 -14.12
N ILE A 456 -16.01 23.78 -15.02
CA ILE A 456 -14.88 23.53 -15.90
C ILE A 456 -13.55 23.47 -15.12
N SER A 457 -13.38 24.28 -14.07
CA SER A 457 -12.17 24.22 -13.24
C SER A 457 -12.01 22.89 -12.54
N LEU A 458 -13.10 22.22 -12.15
CA LEU A 458 -13.08 20.87 -11.57
C LEU A 458 -12.90 19.78 -12.63
N MET A 459 -13.49 19.96 -13.82
CA MET A 459 -13.43 18.99 -14.91
C MET A 459 -12.02 18.88 -15.53
N ILE A 460 -11.31 20.00 -15.67
CA ILE A 460 -9.98 20.02 -16.31
C ILE A 460 -8.99 19.08 -15.60
N PRO A 461 -8.78 19.16 -14.26
CA PRO A 461 -7.92 18.21 -13.56
C PRO A 461 -8.38 16.76 -13.70
N VAL A 462 -9.69 16.48 -13.66
CA VAL A 462 -10.24 15.11 -13.78
C VAL A 462 -9.85 14.45 -15.09
N VAL A 463 -9.90 15.20 -16.20
CA VAL A 463 -9.55 14.69 -17.53
C VAL A 463 -8.04 14.70 -17.74
N LEU A 464 -7.35 15.81 -17.43
CA LEU A 464 -5.91 15.93 -17.67
C LEU A 464 -5.10 14.91 -16.86
N LEU A 465 -5.42 14.77 -15.57
CA LEU A 465 -4.76 13.78 -14.70
C LEU A 465 -5.25 12.36 -14.99
N GLY A 466 -6.45 12.21 -15.57
CA GLY A 466 -6.94 10.91 -16.08
C GLY A 466 -6.16 10.43 -17.30
N ILE A 467 -5.74 11.34 -18.19
CA ILE A 467 -4.90 11.03 -19.35
C ILE A 467 -3.43 10.86 -18.94
N PHE A 468 -2.94 11.72 -18.03
CA PHE A 468 -1.54 11.72 -17.55
C PHE A 468 -1.45 11.53 -16.04
N PRO A 469 -1.76 10.33 -15.51
CA PRO A 469 -1.71 10.07 -14.06
C PRO A 469 -0.28 10.09 -13.49
N ASN A 470 0.73 9.89 -14.34
CA ASN A 470 2.14 9.85 -13.93
C ASN A 470 2.61 11.13 -13.23
N VAL A 471 2.01 12.28 -13.55
CA VAL A 471 2.29 13.55 -12.86
C VAL A 471 2.13 13.43 -11.35
N ILE A 472 1.15 12.63 -10.90
CA ILE A 472 0.92 12.34 -9.49
C ILE A 472 1.72 11.11 -9.06
N LEU A 473 1.66 10.02 -9.83
CA LEU A 473 2.28 8.75 -9.45
C LEU A 473 3.79 8.86 -9.23
N ASP A 474 4.51 9.59 -10.09
CA ASP A 474 5.98 9.70 -10.01
C ASP A 474 6.43 10.33 -8.68
N THR A 475 5.63 11.23 -8.13
CA THR A 475 5.91 11.87 -6.82
C THR A 475 5.44 11.04 -5.63
N LEU A 476 4.44 10.17 -5.80
CA LEU A 476 3.91 9.31 -4.74
C LEU A 476 4.79 8.07 -4.56
N HIS A 477 5.39 7.56 -5.64
CA HIS A 477 5.97 6.22 -5.71
C HIS A 477 6.90 5.91 -4.54
N ILE A 478 7.88 6.78 -4.28
CA ILE A 478 8.84 6.59 -3.19
C ILE A 478 8.16 6.65 -1.82
N SER A 479 7.27 7.62 -1.58
CA SER A 479 6.55 7.72 -0.30
C SER A 479 5.68 6.49 -0.03
N VAL A 480 4.99 5.97 -1.05
CA VAL A 480 4.13 4.79 -0.95
C VAL A 480 4.94 3.52 -0.66
N THR A 481 6.16 3.40 -1.20
CA THR A 481 7.00 2.22 -0.90
C THR A 481 7.31 2.07 0.59
N THR A 482 7.33 3.17 1.35
CA THR A 482 7.58 3.13 2.81
C THR A 482 6.37 2.66 3.63
N LEU A 483 5.18 2.63 3.03
CA LEU A 483 3.94 2.17 3.68
C LEU A 483 3.74 0.66 3.62
N LEU A 484 4.51 -0.04 2.77
CA LEU A 484 4.41 -1.49 2.64
C LEU A 484 5.05 -2.17 3.85
N TYR A 485 4.34 -3.14 4.39
CA TYR A 485 4.84 -3.96 5.49
C TYR A 485 5.25 -5.35 5.01
N ASP A 486 6.37 -5.82 5.54
CA ASP A 486 6.87 -7.17 5.27
C ASP A 486 5.95 -8.20 5.93
N ILE A 487 5.43 -9.11 5.12
CA ILE A 487 4.79 -10.32 5.63
C ILE A 487 5.93 -11.22 6.10
N SER A 488 6.44 -10.98 7.30
CA SER A 488 7.28 -11.97 7.95
C SER A 488 6.39 -13.21 8.15
N THR A 489 6.69 -14.28 7.41
CA THR A 489 6.11 -15.59 7.68
C THR A 489 6.49 -15.93 9.11
N THR A 490 5.53 -15.83 10.02
CA THR A 490 5.67 -16.25 11.42
C THR A 490 5.81 -17.77 11.47
N THR A 491 6.96 -18.29 11.06
CA THR A 491 7.51 -19.49 11.67
C THR A 491 7.90 -19.08 13.08
N SER A 492 7.22 -19.68 14.06
CA SER A 492 7.38 -19.48 15.50
C SER A 492 8.84 -19.48 15.94
N LEU A 493 9.44 -18.30 16.08
CA LEU A 493 10.72 -18.08 16.76
C LEU A 493 10.48 -17.95 18.28
N SER A 494 9.89 -18.97 18.91
CA SER A 494 9.78 -19.03 20.37
C SER A 494 10.86 -19.88 21.04
N ASP A 495 11.79 -20.49 20.29
CA ASP A 495 12.84 -21.37 20.83
C ASP A 495 14.26 -20.97 20.41
N ILE A 496 14.62 -19.69 20.53
CA ILE A 496 16.04 -19.31 20.55
C ILE A 496 16.30 -18.48 21.80
N GLY A 497 16.69 -19.20 22.85
CA GLY A 497 17.24 -18.63 24.07
C GLY A 497 18.45 -17.74 23.79
N SER A 498 18.52 -16.69 24.59
CA SER A 498 19.60 -15.72 24.71
C SER A 498 21.01 -16.32 24.60
N THR A 499 21.63 -16.24 23.42
CA THR A 499 23.09 -16.19 23.26
C THR A 499 23.44 -15.51 21.93
N GLY A 500 24.32 -14.51 21.98
CA GLY A 500 24.97 -13.96 20.79
C GLY A 500 24.56 -12.53 20.42
N LEU A 501 25.17 -11.55 21.09
CA LEU A 501 25.45 -10.24 20.49
C LEU A 501 26.26 -10.48 19.20
N ILE A 502 25.63 -10.36 18.03
CA ILE A 502 26.32 -10.35 16.75
C ILE A 502 26.36 -8.91 16.24
N SER A 503 27.59 -8.50 15.94
CA SER A 503 28.05 -7.18 15.55
C SER A 503 27.33 -6.61 14.32
N LEU A 504 26.90 -5.35 14.45
CA LEU A 504 26.67 -4.43 13.33
C LEU A 504 28.00 -4.20 12.59
N SER A 505 28.38 -5.10 11.69
CA SER A 505 29.49 -4.88 10.75
C SER A 505 29.43 -5.86 9.59
N ALA A 506 28.48 -5.66 8.68
CA ALA A 506 28.59 -6.12 7.30
C ALA A 506 27.65 -5.29 6.41
N LEU A 507 28.16 -4.14 5.96
CA LEU A 507 27.65 -3.47 4.76
C LEU A 507 27.75 -4.45 3.59
N ILE A 508 26.65 -5.10 3.26
CA ILE A 508 26.45 -5.78 1.97
C ILE A 508 25.13 -5.25 1.42
N PRO A 509 25.11 -4.59 0.25
CA PRO A 509 23.89 -4.01 -0.28
C PRO A 509 22.90 -5.12 -0.62
N ILE A 510 21.71 -5.02 -0.04
CA ILE A 510 20.51 -5.78 -0.44
C ILE A 510 20.23 -5.42 -1.89
N LYS A 511 20.26 -6.41 -2.78
CA LYS A 511 19.90 -6.21 -4.19
C LYS A 511 18.36 -6.35 -4.34
N PRO A 512 17.66 -5.37 -4.94
CA PRO A 512 16.22 -5.42 -5.14
C PRO A 512 15.80 -6.45 -6.20
N ALA A 513 14.51 -6.83 -6.16
CA ALA A 513 13.88 -7.95 -6.83
C ALA A 513 13.67 -7.81 -8.36
N ASP A 514 14.19 -6.75 -9.00
CA ASP A 514 13.97 -6.51 -10.43
C ASP A 514 15.09 -7.09 -11.31
N ASP A 515 14.70 -8.16 -12.01
CA ASP A 515 15.57 -9.17 -12.61
C ASP A 515 16.12 -8.72 -13.98
N LYS A 516 17.29 -8.05 -13.97
CA LYS A 516 18.24 -8.12 -15.10
C LYS A 516 19.61 -8.60 -14.61
N PRO A 517 20.22 -9.62 -15.25
CA PRO A 517 21.50 -10.15 -14.82
C PRO A 517 22.60 -9.11 -15.02
N ARG A 518 23.08 -8.51 -13.92
CA ARG A 518 24.22 -7.57 -13.92
C ARG A 518 25.50 -8.33 -14.27
N ARG A 519 26.28 -7.85 -15.24
CA ARG A 519 27.58 -8.42 -15.60
C ARG A 519 28.67 -7.81 -14.73
N LEU A 520 29.39 -8.65 -13.97
CA LEU A 520 30.53 -8.22 -13.15
C LEU A 520 31.78 -7.95 -13.99
N THR A 521 32.50 -6.89 -13.66
CA THR A 521 33.84 -6.53 -14.15
C THR A 521 34.92 -7.47 -13.60
N ASN A 522 36.13 -7.47 -14.18
CA ASN A 522 37.22 -8.35 -13.73
C ASN A 522 37.71 -8.01 -12.32
N LEU A 523 37.72 -6.72 -11.94
CA LEU A 523 38.11 -6.28 -10.60
C LEU A 523 37.11 -6.75 -9.54
N GLU A 524 35.80 -6.58 -9.78
CA GLU A 524 34.74 -7.06 -8.88
C GLU A 524 34.83 -8.58 -8.67
N ARG A 525 35.12 -9.35 -9.73
CA ARG A 525 35.26 -10.81 -9.63
C ARG A 525 36.41 -11.26 -8.74
N ALA A 526 37.49 -10.48 -8.70
CA ALA A 526 38.67 -10.80 -7.90
C ALA A 526 38.45 -10.58 -6.38
N GLN A 527 37.42 -9.80 -6.00
CA GLN A 527 37.10 -9.50 -4.61
C GLN A 527 36.31 -10.62 -3.90
N PHE A 528 35.76 -11.58 -4.64
CA PHE A 528 34.99 -12.67 -4.05
C PHE A 528 35.92 -13.71 -3.41
N SER A 529 35.74 -13.92 -2.11
CA SER A 529 36.30 -15.04 -1.34
C SER A 529 35.19 -15.97 -0.87
N LEU A 530 35.47 -17.26 -0.72
CA LEU A 530 34.49 -18.23 -0.19
C LEU A 530 34.76 -18.43 1.31
N PRO A 531 33.83 -18.06 2.22
CA PRO A 531 33.92 -18.38 3.65
C PRO A 531 33.95 -19.89 3.90
N LYS A 532 34.64 -20.30 4.98
CA LYS A 532 34.84 -21.72 5.33
C LYS A 532 33.57 -22.57 5.29
N GLU A 533 32.45 -22.04 5.82
CA GLU A 533 31.18 -22.76 5.81
C GLU A 533 30.69 -23.08 4.39
N GLN A 534 30.81 -22.13 3.46
CA GLN A 534 30.42 -22.30 2.06
C GLN A 534 31.43 -23.19 1.32
N GLU A 535 32.71 -23.19 1.72
CA GLU A 535 33.69 -24.16 1.21
C GLU A 535 33.26 -25.60 1.51
N GLU A 536 32.85 -25.87 2.75
CA GLU A 536 32.41 -27.20 3.20
C GLU A 536 31.13 -27.65 2.48
N ILE A 537 30.19 -26.73 2.24
CA ILE A 537 28.99 -26.99 1.43
C ILE A 537 29.37 -27.35 -0.01
N VAL A 538 30.28 -26.59 -0.63
CA VAL A 538 30.75 -26.86 -2.00
C VAL A 538 31.43 -28.22 -2.09
N VAL A 539 32.27 -28.58 -1.12
CA VAL A 539 32.93 -29.90 -1.06
C VAL A 539 31.90 -31.03 -0.99
N GLY A 540 30.94 -30.94 -0.06
CA GLY A 540 29.90 -31.96 0.11
C GLY A 540 29.03 -32.11 -1.12
N SER A 541 28.56 -30.99 -1.68
CA SER A 541 27.71 -31.00 -2.87
C SER A 541 28.49 -31.45 -4.12
N LEU A 542 29.80 -31.18 -4.21
CA LEU A 542 30.65 -31.70 -5.29
C LEU A 542 30.85 -33.21 -5.23
N LEU A 543 30.68 -33.86 -4.07
CA LEU A 543 30.56 -35.31 -4.01
C LEU A 543 29.18 -35.82 -4.46
N GLY A 544 28.16 -34.95 -4.40
CA GLY A 544 26.79 -35.21 -4.84
C GLY A 544 26.44 -34.67 -6.24
N ASP A 545 25.33 -33.93 -6.33
CA ASP A 545 24.69 -33.46 -7.56
C ASP A 545 25.28 -32.14 -8.10
N LEU A 546 26.11 -31.42 -7.33
CA LEU A 546 26.67 -30.15 -7.78
C LEU A 546 27.58 -30.32 -8.99
N HIS A 547 27.36 -29.47 -10.00
CA HIS A 547 28.20 -29.37 -11.18
C HIS A 547 29.03 -28.08 -11.18
N ALA A 548 30.35 -28.21 -11.28
CA ALA A 548 31.25 -27.10 -11.55
C ALA A 548 31.64 -27.12 -13.02
N ARG A 549 31.60 -25.95 -13.70
CA ARG A 549 32.03 -25.83 -15.09
C ARG A 549 32.89 -24.60 -15.29
N LYS A 550 33.96 -24.79 -16.08
CA LYS A 550 34.86 -23.71 -16.48
C LYS A 550 34.30 -22.96 -17.68
N ARG A 551 34.22 -21.63 -17.58
CA ARG A 551 33.83 -20.72 -18.65
C ARG A 551 34.94 -19.70 -18.87
N SER A 552 35.72 -19.86 -19.94
CA SER A 552 36.97 -19.13 -20.16
C SER A 552 37.95 -19.36 -18.99
N LEU A 553 38.35 -18.31 -18.25
CA LEU A 553 39.33 -18.39 -17.16
C LEU A 553 38.74 -18.83 -15.81
N ASN A 554 37.42 -18.65 -15.59
CA ASN A 554 36.80 -18.83 -14.28
C ASN A 554 35.75 -19.95 -14.27
N THR A 555 35.45 -20.45 -13.08
CA THR A 555 34.49 -21.53 -12.85
C THR A 555 33.18 -20.97 -12.32
N TYR A 556 32.05 -21.53 -12.75
CA TYR A 556 30.76 -21.32 -12.10
C TYR A 556 30.21 -22.64 -11.55
N LEU A 557 29.36 -22.54 -10.55
CA LEU A 557 28.65 -23.65 -9.93
C LEU A 557 27.19 -23.66 -10.40
N LYS A 558 26.65 -24.84 -10.69
CA LYS A 558 25.24 -25.06 -11.01
C LYS A 558 24.67 -26.06 -10.01
N PHE A 559 23.80 -25.56 -9.13
CA PHE A 559 22.99 -26.37 -8.23
C PHE A 559 21.68 -26.69 -8.95
N GLU A 560 21.28 -27.95 -8.95
CA GLU A 560 20.08 -28.43 -9.63
C GLU A 560 19.46 -29.57 -8.83
N GLN A 561 18.15 -29.51 -8.62
CA GLN A 561 17.40 -30.54 -7.91
C GLN A 561 16.03 -30.72 -8.56
N GLY A 562 15.41 -31.89 -8.36
CA GLY A 562 14.02 -32.11 -8.75
C GLY A 562 13.09 -31.13 -8.01
N VAL A 563 11.97 -30.72 -8.62
CA VAL A 563 11.02 -29.77 -8.00
C VAL A 563 10.47 -30.26 -6.65
N ILE A 564 10.47 -31.57 -6.40
CA ILE A 564 10.10 -32.16 -5.10
C ILE A 564 11.02 -31.67 -3.97
N HIS A 565 12.29 -31.38 -4.27
CA HIS A 565 13.30 -30.90 -3.32
C HIS A 565 13.53 -29.38 -3.44
N LYS A 566 12.50 -28.63 -3.88
CA LYS A 566 12.59 -27.17 -4.09
C LYS A 566 13.03 -26.42 -2.84
N GLU A 567 12.52 -26.78 -1.66
CA GLU A 567 12.84 -26.10 -0.40
C GLU A 567 14.33 -26.20 -0.06
N TYR A 568 14.92 -27.39 -0.18
CA TYR A 568 16.36 -27.60 -0.01
C TYR A 568 17.20 -26.74 -0.97
N LEU A 569 16.82 -26.68 -2.27
CA LEU A 569 17.53 -25.86 -3.24
C LEU A 569 17.38 -24.35 -2.93
N LEU A 570 16.23 -23.91 -2.40
CA LEU A 570 16.05 -22.53 -1.95
C LEU A 570 16.92 -22.20 -0.73
N GLY A 571 17.07 -23.14 0.21
CA GLY A 571 18.01 -23.02 1.32
C GLY A 571 19.46 -22.87 0.85
N LEU A 572 19.87 -23.68 -0.13
CA LEU A 572 21.17 -23.54 -0.81
C LEU A 572 21.30 -22.19 -1.53
N TYR A 573 20.24 -21.70 -2.18
CA TYR A 573 20.26 -20.42 -2.86
C TYR A 573 20.49 -19.26 -1.89
N GLU A 574 19.84 -19.24 -0.72
CA GLU A 574 20.07 -18.18 0.27
C GLU A 574 21.52 -18.15 0.76
N GLN A 575 22.16 -19.33 0.93
CA GLN A 575 23.59 -19.42 1.25
C GLN A 575 24.49 -18.84 0.15
N PHE A 576 24.10 -18.98 -1.13
CA PHE A 576 24.90 -18.54 -2.28
C PHE A 576 24.37 -17.30 -3.00
N LYS A 577 23.39 -16.59 -2.42
CA LYS A 577 22.65 -15.50 -3.07
C LYS A 577 23.56 -14.40 -3.59
N ASN A 578 24.58 -14.03 -2.81
CA ASN A 578 25.56 -13.01 -3.17
C ASN A 578 26.47 -13.41 -4.35
N TYR A 579 26.56 -14.70 -4.66
CA TYR A 579 27.32 -15.23 -5.78
C TYR A 579 26.47 -15.45 -7.02
N CYS A 580 25.17 -15.13 -6.99
CA CYS A 580 24.24 -15.42 -8.07
C CYS A 580 23.84 -14.17 -8.86
N SER A 581 23.54 -14.37 -10.14
CA SER A 581 23.10 -13.29 -11.04
C SER A 581 21.59 -13.15 -11.16
N ALA A 582 20.87 -14.22 -10.83
CA ALA A 582 19.42 -14.34 -10.95
C ALA A 582 18.91 -15.34 -9.91
N SER A 583 17.61 -15.26 -9.64
CA SER A 583 16.88 -16.21 -8.80
C SER A 583 16.84 -17.63 -9.41
N PRO A 584 16.57 -18.68 -8.60
CA PRO A 584 16.43 -20.05 -9.09
C PRO A 584 15.31 -20.19 -10.12
N LYS A 585 15.57 -20.94 -11.19
CA LYS A 585 14.65 -21.12 -12.32
C LYS A 585 14.17 -22.57 -12.41
N ILE A 586 12.88 -22.73 -12.67
CA ILE A 586 12.30 -24.03 -13.01
C ILE A 586 12.45 -24.26 -14.51
N HIS A 587 12.86 -25.47 -14.88
CA HIS A 587 12.86 -25.91 -16.25
C HIS A 587 12.33 -27.35 -16.34
N ASN A 588 11.73 -27.66 -17.49
CA ASN A 588 11.27 -29.00 -17.80
C ASN A 588 12.33 -29.65 -18.68
N PRO A 589 13.18 -30.53 -18.13
CA PRO A 589 14.11 -31.31 -18.96
C PRO A 589 13.33 -32.20 -19.93
N LYS A 590 14.02 -32.70 -20.96
CA LYS A 590 13.44 -33.63 -21.93
C LYS A 590 12.83 -34.84 -21.20
N PRO A 591 11.74 -35.45 -21.72
CA PRO A 591 11.13 -36.63 -21.10
C PRO A 591 12.20 -37.69 -20.83
N ASP A 592 12.17 -38.29 -19.65
CA ASP A 592 13.08 -39.38 -19.31
C ASP A 592 12.91 -40.51 -20.32
N LYS A 593 14.00 -40.85 -21.03
CA LYS A 593 14.00 -41.87 -22.08
C LYS A 593 13.57 -43.25 -21.59
N ARG A 594 13.64 -43.52 -20.28
CA ARG A 594 13.23 -44.81 -19.69
C ARG A 594 11.75 -44.86 -19.32
N THR A 595 11.18 -43.75 -18.88
CA THR A 595 9.83 -43.72 -18.27
C THR A 595 8.82 -42.88 -19.05
N GLY A 596 9.27 -42.09 -20.04
CA GLY A 596 8.43 -41.14 -20.80
C GLY A 596 7.90 -39.96 -19.98
N ARG A 597 8.21 -39.91 -18.67
CA ARG A 597 7.74 -38.86 -17.76
C ARG A 597 8.65 -37.64 -17.81
N VAL A 598 8.06 -36.46 -17.74
CA VAL A 598 8.78 -35.19 -17.61
C VAL A 598 8.91 -34.87 -16.13
N TYR A 599 10.14 -34.86 -15.63
CA TYR A 599 10.46 -34.48 -14.26
C TYR A 599 10.97 -33.06 -14.24
N SER A 600 10.14 -32.09 -13.83
CA SER A 600 10.57 -30.71 -13.69
C SER A 600 11.71 -30.59 -12.68
N ALA A 601 12.71 -29.77 -13.01
CA ALA A 601 13.88 -29.52 -12.17
C ALA A 601 14.05 -28.01 -11.92
N ILE A 602 14.46 -27.65 -10.72
CA ILE A 602 14.80 -26.29 -10.32
C ILE A 602 16.32 -26.16 -10.21
N TYR A 603 16.87 -25.04 -10.70
CA TYR A 603 18.32 -24.81 -10.64
C TYR A 603 18.66 -23.33 -10.46
N PHE A 604 19.83 -23.05 -9.91
CA PHE A 604 20.45 -21.71 -9.97
C PHE A 604 21.92 -21.81 -10.35
N ARG A 605 22.52 -20.68 -10.75
CA ARG A 605 23.93 -20.61 -11.16
C ARG A 605 24.62 -19.44 -10.51
N THR A 606 25.83 -19.70 -10.02
CA THR A 606 26.72 -18.63 -9.56
C THR A 606 27.36 -17.89 -10.74
N TYR A 607 27.94 -16.72 -10.49
CA TYR A 607 28.86 -16.06 -11.42
C TYR A 607 30.07 -16.96 -11.70
N SER A 608 30.71 -16.77 -12.86
CA SER A 608 32.00 -17.38 -13.14
C SER A 608 33.11 -16.65 -12.39
N LEU A 609 33.48 -17.16 -11.21
CA LEU A 609 34.38 -16.51 -10.25
C LEU A 609 35.73 -17.25 -10.12
N PRO A 610 36.83 -16.55 -9.82
CA PRO A 610 38.15 -17.16 -9.60
C PRO A 610 38.20 -18.07 -8.38
N CYS A 611 37.48 -17.74 -7.29
CA CYS A 611 37.48 -18.52 -6.04
C CYS A 611 37.00 -19.98 -6.23
N PHE A 612 36.14 -20.24 -7.22
CA PHE A 612 35.67 -21.59 -7.54
C PHE A 612 36.68 -22.43 -8.35
N ASN A 613 37.73 -21.82 -8.91
CA ASN A 613 38.74 -22.55 -9.70
C ASN A 613 39.50 -23.59 -8.88
N LYS A 614 39.75 -23.31 -7.59
CA LYS A 614 40.39 -24.25 -6.66
C LYS A 614 39.63 -25.57 -6.60
N TYR A 615 38.31 -25.51 -6.39
CA TYR A 615 37.47 -26.70 -6.27
C TYR A 615 37.27 -27.42 -7.60
N TYR A 616 37.16 -26.69 -8.71
CA TYR A 616 37.11 -27.33 -10.03
C TYR A 616 38.38 -28.13 -10.30
N ASN A 617 39.56 -27.56 -10.05
CA ASN A 617 40.82 -28.24 -10.30
C ASN A 617 41.03 -29.46 -9.38
N LEU A 618 40.44 -29.46 -8.18
CA LEU A 618 40.50 -30.59 -7.24
C LEU A 618 39.54 -31.73 -7.64
N PHE A 619 38.31 -31.41 -8.02
CA PHE A 619 37.24 -32.38 -8.24
C PHE A 619 37.00 -32.74 -9.71
N TYR A 620 37.69 -32.10 -10.66
CA TYR A 620 37.56 -32.40 -12.08
C TYR A 620 38.93 -32.58 -12.75
N ARG A 621 39.09 -33.69 -13.46
CA ARG A 621 40.23 -33.97 -14.33
C ARG A 621 39.72 -34.28 -15.73
N ASP A 622 40.21 -33.54 -16.72
CA ASP A 622 39.75 -33.65 -18.12
C ASP A 622 38.23 -33.55 -18.31
N GLY A 623 37.56 -32.77 -17.43
CA GLY A 623 36.11 -32.57 -17.45
C GLY A 623 35.30 -33.70 -16.81
N VAL A 624 35.95 -34.75 -16.29
CA VAL A 624 35.33 -35.84 -15.54
C VAL A 624 35.46 -35.56 -14.04
N LYS A 625 34.35 -35.76 -13.30
CA LYS A 625 34.33 -35.60 -11.84
C LYS A 625 35.16 -36.73 -11.19
N ILE A 626 36.08 -36.37 -10.29
CA ILE A 626 36.97 -37.28 -9.58
C ILE A 626 36.94 -37.02 -8.08
N VAL A 627 37.41 -37.97 -7.28
CA VAL A 627 37.65 -37.75 -5.84
C VAL A 627 39.11 -37.33 -5.63
N PRO A 628 39.38 -36.18 -5.00
CA PRO A 628 40.75 -35.75 -4.74
C PRO A 628 41.44 -36.64 -3.72
N GLN A 629 42.77 -36.83 -3.87
CA GLN A 629 43.57 -37.66 -2.96
C GLN A 629 43.54 -37.18 -1.50
N ASN A 630 43.41 -35.87 -1.29
CA ASN A 630 43.30 -35.26 0.03
C ASN A 630 41.86 -35.14 0.53
N ILE A 631 40.91 -35.96 0.05
CA ILE A 631 39.49 -35.85 0.48
C ILE A 631 39.32 -36.01 2.00
N ALA A 632 40.19 -36.79 2.66
CA ALA A 632 40.14 -36.95 4.12
C ALA A 632 40.35 -35.61 4.87
N GLU A 633 41.09 -34.67 4.31
CA GLU A 633 41.26 -33.33 4.90
C GLU A 633 40.07 -32.41 4.60
N LEU A 634 39.39 -32.63 3.48
CA LEU A 634 38.29 -31.78 2.99
C LEU A 634 36.93 -32.21 3.55
N LEU A 635 36.77 -33.49 3.90
CA LEU A 635 35.50 -34.08 4.31
C LEU A 635 35.20 -33.79 5.79
N THR A 636 34.58 -32.64 6.05
CA THR A 636 34.03 -32.23 7.35
C THR A 636 32.63 -32.80 7.60
N LEU A 637 32.14 -32.71 8.84
CA LEU A 637 30.78 -33.15 9.21
C LEU A 637 29.69 -32.43 8.39
N ARG A 638 29.85 -31.11 8.17
CA ARG A 638 28.94 -30.33 7.31
C ARG A 638 29.00 -30.81 5.86
N SER A 639 30.19 -31.04 5.31
CA SER A 639 30.31 -31.55 3.94
C SER A 639 29.66 -32.93 3.78
N LEU A 640 29.79 -33.81 4.79
CA LEU A 640 29.11 -35.11 4.81
C LEU A 640 27.59 -34.95 4.83
N ALA A 641 27.05 -34.03 5.62
CA ALA A 641 25.61 -33.74 5.68
C ALA A 641 25.04 -33.29 4.32
N PHE A 642 25.75 -32.44 3.58
CA PHE A 642 25.34 -32.02 2.24
C PHE A 642 25.46 -33.16 1.22
N TRP A 643 26.51 -33.98 1.29
CA TRP A 643 26.63 -35.15 0.43
C TRP A 643 25.50 -36.17 0.66
N ILE A 644 25.14 -36.42 1.93
CA ILE A 644 24.00 -37.28 2.30
C ILE A 644 22.67 -36.69 1.82
N SER A 645 22.51 -35.37 1.90
CA SER A 645 21.28 -34.68 1.47
C SER A 645 20.98 -34.93 -0.01
N GLU A 646 22.02 -34.92 -0.85
CA GLU A 646 21.89 -35.13 -2.30
C GLU A 646 21.81 -36.64 -2.61
N ASP A 647 22.86 -37.41 -2.29
CA ASP A 647 23.04 -38.79 -2.78
C ASP A 647 22.66 -39.90 -1.78
N GLY A 648 22.22 -39.52 -0.58
CA GLY A 648 21.85 -40.47 0.47
C GLY A 648 20.55 -41.22 0.17
N LYS A 649 20.51 -42.50 0.54
CA LYS A 649 19.31 -43.34 0.50
C LYS A 649 19.23 -44.21 1.74
N ASN A 650 18.17 -44.00 2.53
CA ASN A 650 17.89 -44.78 3.73
C ASN A 650 16.54 -45.51 3.58
N PHE A 651 16.46 -46.72 4.10
CA PHE A 651 15.24 -47.51 4.21
C PHE A 651 14.92 -47.71 5.69
N LYS A 652 13.65 -47.52 6.09
CA LYS A 652 13.21 -47.64 7.49
C LYS A 652 13.78 -48.91 8.15
N GLY A 653 14.60 -48.73 9.18
CA GLY A 653 15.19 -49.81 9.97
C GLY A 653 16.54 -50.35 9.47
N ALA A 654 17.08 -49.83 8.35
CA ALA A 654 18.38 -50.18 7.79
C ALA A 654 19.41 -49.03 7.96
N GLY A 655 20.64 -49.24 7.49
CA GLY A 655 21.67 -48.20 7.39
C GLY A 655 21.48 -47.28 6.17
N LEU A 656 22.48 -46.42 5.93
CA LEU A 656 22.45 -45.39 4.88
C LEU A 656 23.31 -45.80 3.69
N THR A 657 22.78 -45.74 2.47
CA THR A 657 23.55 -45.96 1.24
C THR A 657 23.85 -44.63 0.56
N LEU A 658 25.12 -44.38 0.23
CA LEU A 658 25.57 -43.25 -0.59
C LEU A 658 25.76 -43.70 -2.05
N CYS A 659 25.15 -42.97 -2.98
CA CYS A 659 25.20 -43.29 -4.41
C CYS A 659 26.50 -42.79 -5.07
N THR A 660 27.60 -43.53 -4.94
CA THR A 660 28.91 -43.20 -5.56
C THR A 660 29.05 -43.63 -7.02
N ASP A 661 27.93 -43.59 -7.74
CA ASP A 661 27.73 -44.14 -9.07
C ASP A 661 28.53 -43.46 -10.19
N SER A 662 29.12 -42.30 -9.88
CA SER A 662 29.92 -41.45 -10.77
C SER A 662 31.43 -41.60 -10.55
N PHE A 663 31.85 -42.38 -9.57
CA PHE A 663 33.26 -42.53 -9.17
C PHE A 663 33.80 -43.94 -9.47
N THR A 664 35.11 -44.04 -9.64
CA THR A 664 35.82 -45.30 -9.86
C THR A 664 35.98 -46.10 -8.57
N VAL A 665 36.23 -47.40 -8.67
CA VAL A 665 36.44 -48.32 -7.52
C VAL A 665 37.50 -47.81 -6.55
N ALA A 666 38.62 -47.28 -7.06
CA ALA A 666 39.70 -46.74 -6.24
C ALA A 666 39.26 -45.47 -5.47
N GLU A 667 38.48 -44.61 -6.11
CA GLU A 667 37.93 -43.40 -5.48
C GLU A 667 36.87 -43.73 -4.43
N VAL A 668 36.04 -44.75 -4.66
CA VAL A 668 35.07 -45.25 -3.68
C VAL A 668 35.78 -45.82 -2.45
N GLN A 669 36.89 -46.54 -2.64
CA GLN A 669 37.73 -47.01 -1.52
C GLN A 669 38.31 -45.83 -0.72
N LEU A 670 38.79 -44.80 -1.41
CA LEU A 670 39.34 -43.60 -0.79
C LEU A 670 38.27 -42.85 0.05
N LEU A 671 37.05 -42.69 -0.48
CA LEU A 671 35.92 -42.14 0.27
C LEU A 671 35.56 -43.00 1.49
N ARG A 672 35.61 -44.33 1.36
CA ARG A 672 35.34 -45.26 2.47
C ARG A 672 36.36 -45.09 3.60
N GLU A 673 37.64 -44.97 3.26
CA GLU A 673 38.71 -44.74 4.24
C GLU A 673 38.56 -43.38 4.91
N ALA A 674 38.22 -42.33 4.16
CA ALA A 674 37.94 -41.00 4.72
C ALA A 674 36.76 -41.03 5.71
N LEU A 675 35.66 -41.72 5.39
CA LEU A 675 34.51 -41.86 6.29
C LEU A 675 34.89 -42.60 7.59
N LYS A 676 35.70 -43.65 7.49
CA LYS A 676 36.18 -44.40 8.64
C LYS A 676 37.11 -43.56 9.51
N ASN A 677 38.08 -42.86 8.91
CA ASN A 677 39.10 -42.11 9.64
C ASN A 677 38.54 -40.83 10.28
N ASN A 678 37.63 -40.12 9.60
CA ASN A 678 37.15 -38.81 10.07
C ASN A 678 35.99 -38.92 11.06
N PHE A 679 35.13 -39.92 10.89
CA PHE A 679 33.87 -40.02 11.64
C PHE A 679 33.72 -41.32 12.43
N ASN A 680 34.71 -42.22 12.37
CA ASN A 680 34.67 -43.54 13.01
C ASN A 680 33.46 -44.40 12.58
N VAL A 681 33.04 -44.28 11.33
CA VAL A 681 31.83 -44.93 10.80
C VAL A 681 32.18 -46.25 10.12
N ASN A 682 31.50 -47.32 10.49
CA ASN A 682 31.61 -48.61 9.82
C ASN A 682 30.91 -48.60 8.46
N THR A 683 31.67 -48.96 7.43
CA THR A 683 31.21 -48.89 6.04
C THR A 683 31.53 -50.17 5.25
N SER A 684 30.60 -50.59 4.40
CA SER A 684 30.77 -51.67 3.42
C SER A 684 30.56 -51.15 2.00
N ILE A 685 31.12 -51.83 1.00
CA ILE A 685 30.91 -51.50 -0.42
C ILE A 685 29.92 -52.51 -0.99
N HIS A 686 28.80 -52.02 -1.52
CA HIS A 686 27.79 -52.85 -2.18
C HIS A 686 27.88 -52.69 -3.69
N LYS A 687 27.97 -53.81 -4.41
CA LYS A 687 27.98 -53.85 -5.88
C LYS A 687 26.57 -53.95 -6.42
N ILE A 688 26.19 -53.04 -7.32
CA ILE A 688 24.87 -53.00 -7.95
C ILE A 688 25.05 -53.10 -9.47
N SER A 689 24.35 -54.07 -10.08
CA SER A 689 24.31 -54.20 -11.54
C SER A 689 23.29 -53.23 -12.12
N ARG A 690 23.70 -52.40 -13.06
CA ARG A 690 22.81 -51.51 -13.83
C ARG A 690 22.16 -52.27 -14.98
N ALA A 691 21.02 -51.75 -15.44
CA ALA A 691 20.25 -52.33 -16.56
C ALA A 691 21.04 -52.45 -17.88
N ASN A 692 22.16 -51.72 -18.03
CA ASN A 692 23.08 -51.79 -19.17
C ASN A 692 24.27 -52.74 -18.96
N GLY A 693 24.27 -53.55 -17.89
CA GLY A 693 25.34 -54.50 -17.57
C GLY A 693 26.55 -53.90 -16.83
N ALA A 694 26.59 -52.58 -16.62
CA ALA A 694 27.66 -51.95 -15.85
C ALA A 694 27.49 -52.20 -14.34
N VAL A 695 28.59 -52.53 -13.64
CA VAL A 695 28.59 -52.67 -12.17
C VAL A 695 29.02 -51.36 -11.54
N CYS A 696 28.22 -50.85 -10.62
CA CYS A 696 28.54 -49.66 -9.82
C CYS A 696 28.70 -50.05 -8.36
N GLU A 697 29.58 -49.33 -7.67
CA GLU A 697 29.84 -49.52 -6.25
C GLU A 697 29.23 -48.38 -5.45
N ARG A 698 28.52 -48.72 -4.38
CA ARG A 698 27.91 -47.78 -3.44
C ARG A 698 28.43 -48.03 -2.04
N ILE A 699 28.62 -46.95 -1.29
CA ILE A 699 29.05 -47.03 0.10
C ILE A 699 27.81 -47.23 0.97
N TYR A 700 27.81 -48.26 1.81
CA TYR A 700 26.79 -48.49 2.82
C TYR A 700 27.39 -48.20 4.20
N ILE A 701 26.76 -47.29 4.93
CA ILE A 701 27.02 -47.00 6.33
C ILE A 701 26.09 -47.86 7.16
N ASP A 702 26.64 -48.62 8.11
CA ASP A 702 25.82 -49.49 8.95
C ASP A 702 24.87 -48.69 9.87
N LYS A 703 23.85 -49.37 10.37
CA LYS A 703 22.81 -48.74 11.19
C LYS A 703 23.36 -48.17 12.49
N THR A 704 24.27 -48.90 13.14
CA THR A 704 24.86 -48.53 14.43
C THR A 704 25.65 -47.22 14.32
N SER A 705 26.56 -47.13 13.36
CA SER A 705 27.34 -45.92 13.14
C SER A 705 26.47 -44.78 12.60
N LEU A 706 25.41 -45.05 11.84
CA LEU A 706 24.46 -44.01 11.42
C LEU A 706 23.77 -43.37 12.64
N GLU A 707 23.26 -44.17 13.58
CA GLU A 707 22.57 -43.64 14.77
C GLU A 707 23.51 -42.81 15.67
N GLU A 708 24.81 -43.15 15.71
CA GLU A 708 25.83 -42.38 16.45
C GLU A 708 26.08 -40.98 15.85
N ILE A 709 26.18 -40.87 14.53
CA ILE A 709 26.48 -39.60 13.83
C ILE A 709 25.22 -38.79 13.50
N LYS A 710 24.04 -39.40 13.51
CA LYS A 710 22.76 -38.80 13.11
C LYS A 710 22.43 -37.48 13.84
N PRO A 711 22.64 -37.32 15.16
CA PRO A 711 22.41 -36.05 15.84
C PRO A 711 23.34 -34.93 15.34
N LEU A 712 24.61 -35.26 15.10
CA LEU A 712 25.62 -34.33 14.61
C LEU A 712 25.32 -33.90 13.17
N LEU A 713 24.87 -34.83 12.32
CA LEU A 713 24.45 -34.51 10.95
C LEU A 713 23.21 -33.62 10.91
N LYS A 714 22.25 -33.84 11.82
CA LYS A 714 21.00 -33.07 11.88
C LYS A 714 21.24 -31.57 11.99
N GLU A 715 22.27 -31.12 12.71
CA GLU A 715 22.62 -29.70 12.87
C GLU A 715 23.04 -29.01 11.57
N HIS A 716 23.39 -29.77 10.54
CA HIS A 716 23.90 -29.25 9.27
C HIS A 716 22.99 -29.56 8.07
N MET A 717 21.93 -30.35 8.25
CA MET A 717 21.01 -30.71 7.19
C MET A 717 19.79 -29.78 7.16
N HIS A 718 19.31 -29.48 5.96
CA HIS A 718 18.03 -28.80 5.78
C HIS A 718 16.87 -29.69 6.25
N GLU A 719 15.84 -29.12 6.87
CA GLU A 719 14.71 -29.87 7.46
C GLU A 719 14.06 -30.83 6.47
N SER A 720 13.86 -30.38 5.22
CA SER A 720 13.28 -31.17 4.14
C SER A 720 14.10 -32.42 3.74
N MET A 721 15.35 -32.54 4.18
CA MET A 721 16.26 -33.65 3.87
C MET A 721 16.51 -34.57 5.06
N LEU A 722 15.96 -34.29 6.24
CA LEU A 722 16.18 -35.10 7.45
C LEU A 722 15.66 -36.54 7.32
N TYR A 723 14.67 -36.78 6.45
CA TYR A 723 14.18 -38.13 6.15
C TYR A 723 15.28 -39.05 5.59
N LYS A 724 16.34 -38.49 4.98
CA LYS A 724 17.49 -39.24 4.46
C LYS A 724 18.29 -39.92 5.56
N ILE A 725 18.26 -39.38 6.79
CA ILE A 725 18.89 -39.99 7.97
C ILE A 725 17.85 -40.61 8.93
N GLY A 726 16.57 -40.65 8.52
CA GLY A 726 15.50 -41.36 9.23
C GLY A 726 14.82 -40.56 10.34
N PHE A 727 14.63 -39.25 10.14
CA PHE A 727 13.68 -38.43 10.91
C PHE A 727 12.33 -38.29 10.19
#